data_AF-A0A7M7PRN6-F1
#
_entry.id   AF-A0A7M7PRN6-F1
#
_cell.length_a   1.000
_cell.length_b   1.000
_cell.length_c   1.000
_cell.angle_alpha   90.00
_cell.angle_beta   90.00
_cell.angle_gamma   90.00
#
_symmetry.space_group_name_H-M   'P 1'
#
loop_
_entity.id
_entity.type
_entity.pdbx_description
1 polymer ?
#
loop_
_entity_poly.entity_id
_entity_poly.type
_entity_poly.pdbx_seq_one_letter_code
_entity_poly.pdbx_strand_id
1 'polypeptide(L)'
;MQHFVRLKIPYNWIQCSAVACTFSDPVWRLLVLNTSFTTMDDESKTVLMLRSLHCCQRCVLRFLGRKHIHVYANPLESCPSLWKLEVREGGPQEDSPITDQAEQPEIPKEGSKGEEICPADQSESPKEGIKGEEICPADQPESPKEGIKGEEICSADQPELPKEGIKGEEICPADQSESPKERIKGEEICSADQPELPKESCKGEDICPAEQPELPKEGSNGEQTCPACLGILQTLCNEETVEKICSDVEALNYDFKNYMLTLALPLQLDIRQHCLLTHLNEICKLSLKSTDITPIKDVFKWVCGRLFSTRFQVRFSPKSPFEVGLSFQHGETQGEVDTLYDEVTDKEPANKRRKFGRYAHKKKKEEGPTRQVIESALRGLTSRHLKRLLPHPPTMPQSGSSYSIECLHEPVFLAGRYTKHSRHLSQTPWILEGERKTESSVEEHICQPIQETLRAVDYRFASSGREDVDVRTLGKDLYYTLWFAFQFTLGRPFVVEVLNPRKNVVCTEACKELQEEINRRTTDVGVRDLQIVGRDATMKLKEGETEKSKSYMALVRVASPVSQEDLQLLNTDQEVVLKQKTPIRVLHRRPLATRERSVYSMSTERVDDLNFKLFLCTQAGTYIKEFVHGDLGRTQPNVGTILKTDADITMLDVTAVHVEWPPELPVDD
;
A
#
# COMPACT_ATOMS: atom_id res chain seq x y z
N MET A 1 -6.66 -48.04 18.58
CA MET A 1 -7.52 -47.82 17.39
C MET A 1 -8.79 -47.13 17.88
N GLN A 2 -9.41 -46.17 17.20
CA GLN A 2 -9.12 -45.57 15.89
C GLN A 2 -8.76 -44.07 16.01
N HIS A 3 -8.30 -43.43 14.92
CA HIS A 3 -7.78 -42.06 14.95
C HIS A 3 -8.88 -41.00 14.79
N PHE A 4 -8.91 -40.00 15.68
CA PHE A 4 -9.61 -38.73 15.43
C PHE A 4 -8.71 -37.81 14.58
N VAL A 5 -9.04 -37.66 13.30
CA VAL A 5 -8.32 -36.75 12.39
C VAL A 5 -8.78 -35.30 12.64
N ARG A 6 -7.85 -34.43 13.05
CA ARG A 6 -8.07 -32.97 13.10
C ARG A 6 -8.14 -32.38 11.69
N LEU A 7 -9.32 -32.42 11.07
CA LEU A 7 -9.60 -31.69 9.83
C LEU A 7 -9.62 -30.18 10.10
N LYS A 8 -8.53 -29.48 9.76
CA LYS A 8 -8.54 -28.02 9.57
C LYS A 8 -9.31 -27.70 8.28
N ILE A 9 -10.59 -27.40 8.39
CA ILE A 9 -11.37 -26.84 7.27
C ILE A 9 -11.01 -25.34 7.16
N PRO A 10 -10.50 -24.84 6.01
CA PRO A 10 -10.30 -23.41 5.82
C PRO A 10 -11.66 -22.70 5.64
N TYR A 11 -11.82 -21.52 6.26
CA TYR A 11 -13.02 -20.67 6.13
C TYR A 11 -13.08 -19.97 4.75
N ASN A 12 -13.19 -20.76 3.68
CA ASN A 12 -13.57 -20.27 2.36
C ASN A 12 -15.10 -20.38 2.19
N TRP A 13 -15.67 -19.41 1.47
CA TRP A 13 -17.11 -19.18 1.39
C TRP A 13 -17.85 -20.39 0.80
N ILE A 14 -18.63 -21.10 1.63
CA ILE A 14 -19.54 -22.14 1.15
C ILE A 14 -20.72 -21.44 0.48
N GLN A 15 -20.86 -21.64 -0.84
CA GLN A 15 -22.09 -21.28 -1.56
C GLN A 15 -23.20 -22.28 -1.20
N CYS A 16 -23.88 -22.06 -0.07
CA CYS A 16 -25.16 -22.72 0.18
C CYS A 16 -26.22 -22.10 -0.74
N SER A 17 -26.57 -22.83 -1.80
CA SER A 17 -27.80 -22.62 -2.55
C SER A 17 -29.02 -22.76 -1.63
N ALA A 18 -30.12 -22.10 -2.00
CA ALA A 18 -31.31 -22.02 -1.15
C ALA A 18 -31.99 -23.39 -0.99
N VAL A 19 -31.73 -24.05 0.14
CA VAL A 19 -32.51 -25.17 0.67
C VAL A 19 -32.98 -24.78 2.06
N ALA A 20 -34.30 -24.80 2.28
CA ALA A 20 -34.91 -24.43 3.55
C ALA A 20 -34.68 -25.51 4.63
N CYS A 21 -33.48 -25.53 5.20
CA CYS A 21 -33.08 -26.47 6.25
C CYS A 21 -33.73 -26.13 7.59
N THR A 22 -34.98 -26.56 7.78
CA THR A 22 -35.75 -26.44 9.03
C THR A 22 -35.22 -27.37 10.13
N PHE A 23 -34.03 -27.08 10.65
CA PHE A 23 -33.50 -27.70 11.86
C PHE A 23 -34.03 -27.02 13.12
N SER A 24 -34.34 -27.82 14.14
CA SER A 24 -34.88 -27.33 15.39
C SER A 24 -33.84 -26.61 16.27
N ASP A 25 -34.35 -25.67 17.07
CA ASP A 25 -33.64 -24.75 17.97
C ASP A 25 -32.40 -25.34 18.73
N PRO A 26 -32.44 -26.54 19.34
CA PRO A 26 -31.38 -26.98 20.25
C PRO A 26 -29.97 -27.06 19.65
N VAL A 27 -29.84 -27.39 18.35
CA VAL A 27 -28.52 -27.59 17.72
C VAL A 27 -27.83 -26.26 17.43
N TRP A 28 -28.60 -25.22 17.10
CA TRP A 28 -28.06 -23.87 16.88
C TRP A 28 -27.51 -23.25 18.18
N ARG A 29 -28.16 -23.49 19.33
CA ARG A 29 -27.72 -22.95 20.63
C ARG A 29 -26.29 -23.38 20.98
N LEU A 30 -25.94 -24.65 20.76
CA LEU A 30 -24.62 -25.20 21.11
C LEU A 30 -23.47 -24.74 20.19
N LEU A 31 -23.75 -24.22 19.00
CA LEU A 31 -22.74 -23.76 18.03
C LEU A 31 -22.49 -22.24 18.05
N VAL A 32 -23.27 -21.48 18.83
CA VAL A 32 -23.35 -20.01 18.70
C VAL A 32 -23.15 -19.27 20.04
N LEU A 33 -23.13 -19.97 21.17
CA LEU A 33 -22.84 -19.39 22.48
C LEU A 33 -21.38 -18.91 22.60
N ASN A 34 -21.23 -17.64 22.98
CA ASN A 34 -19.94 -17.06 23.37
C ASN A 34 -19.62 -17.50 24.80
N THR A 35 -18.47 -18.14 25.00
CA THR A 35 -18.04 -18.74 26.27
C THR A 35 -17.81 -17.73 27.41
N SER A 36 -17.81 -16.43 27.12
CA SER A 36 -17.72 -15.37 28.14
C SER A 36 -19.06 -15.07 28.84
N PHE A 37 -20.16 -15.72 28.42
CA PHE A 37 -21.42 -15.79 29.17
C PHE A 37 -21.51 -17.14 29.90
N THR A 38 -21.81 -17.13 31.20
CA THR A 38 -21.86 -18.33 32.05
C THR A 38 -23.28 -18.89 32.20
N THR A 39 -24.31 -18.06 32.00
CA THR A 39 -25.72 -18.43 32.10
C THR A 39 -26.57 -17.80 30.98
N MET A 40 -27.80 -18.30 30.79
CA MET A 40 -28.80 -17.63 29.93
C MET A 40 -29.31 -16.31 30.52
N ASP A 41 -29.16 -16.12 31.84
CA ASP A 41 -29.50 -14.88 32.54
C ASP A 41 -28.48 -13.78 32.22
N ASP A 42 -27.18 -14.11 32.12
CA ASP A 42 -26.11 -13.19 31.68
C ASP A 42 -26.39 -12.62 30.29
N GLU A 43 -26.78 -13.48 29.34
CA GLU A 43 -27.17 -13.07 27.98
C GLU A 43 -28.42 -12.19 28.01
N SER A 44 -29.45 -12.58 28.77
CA SER A 44 -30.71 -11.83 28.87
C SER A 44 -30.51 -10.44 29.48
N LYS A 45 -29.71 -10.33 30.55
CA LYS A 45 -29.28 -9.06 31.17
C LYS A 45 -28.54 -8.18 30.18
N THR A 46 -27.64 -8.75 29.39
CA THR A 46 -26.85 -8.02 28.37
C THR A 46 -27.74 -7.47 27.26
N VAL A 47 -28.71 -8.27 26.78
CA VAL A 47 -29.72 -7.83 25.79
C VAL A 47 -30.58 -6.69 26.34
N LEU A 48 -31.09 -6.82 27.56
CA LEU A 48 -31.91 -5.79 28.20
C LEU A 48 -31.14 -4.48 28.42
N MET A 49 -29.92 -4.57 28.95
CA MET A 49 -29.06 -3.40 29.20
C MET A 49 -28.70 -2.67 27.89
N LEU A 50 -28.28 -3.39 26.86
CA LEU A 50 -27.97 -2.77 25.56
C LEU A 50 -29.22 -2.15 24.90
N ARG A 51 -30.40 -2.76 25.08
CA ARG A 51 -31.66 -2.18 24.59
C ARG A 51 -32.08 -0.93 25.37
N SER A 52 -31.89 -0.87 26.68
CA SER A 52 -32.11 0.36 27.47
C SER A 52 -31.09 1.46 27.15
N LEU A 53 -29.93 1.11 26.60
CA LEU A 53 -28.94 2.04 26.05
C LEU A 53 -29.13 2.27 24.53
N HIS A 54 -30.34 2.06 24.00
CA HIS A 54 -30.73 2.32 22.61
C HIS A 54 -29.80 1.68 21.55
N CYS A 55 -29.11 0.58 21.89
CA CYS A 55 -28.22 -0.09 20.95
C CYS A 55 -29.03 -0.91 19.94
N CYS A 56 -28.77 -0.70 18.64
CA CYS A 56 -29.49 -1.41 17.59
C CYS A 56 -29.28 -2.93 17.67
N GLN A 57 -30.24 -3.69 17.11
CA GLN A 57 -30.25 -5.17 17.15
C GLN A 57 -28.91 -5.78 16.70
N ARG A 58 -28.31 -5.25 15.62
CA ARG A 58 -26.98 -5.70 15.14
C ARG A 58 -25.87 -5.41 16.15
N CYS A 59 -25.92 -4.33 16.92
CA CYS A 59 -24.95 -4.09 18.00
C CYS A 59 -25.18 -4.98 19.22
N VAL A 60 -26.43 -5.28 19.60
CA VAL A 60 -26.71 -6.27 20.65
C VAL A 60 -26.06 -7.61 20.29
N LEU A 61 -26.29 -8.09 19.06
CA LEU A 61 -25.70 -9.34 18.54
C LEU A 61 -24.15 -9.31 18.50
N ARG A 62 -23.54 -8.15 18.22
CA ARG A 62 -22.07 -7.97 18.26
C ARG A 62 -21.52 -8.18 19.67
N PHE A 63 -22.17 -7.62 20.69
CA PHE A 63 -21.76 -7.74 22.09
C PHE A 63 -22.05 -9.13 22.68
N LEU A 64 -23.05 -9.85 22.15
CA LEU A 64 -23.22 -11.29 22.39
C LEU A 64 -22.17 -12.17 21.67
N GLY A 65 -21.24 -11.57 20.89
CA GLY A 65 -20.18 -12.29 20.20
C GLY A 65 -20.65 -13.21 19.07
N ARG A 66 -21.84 -12.97 18.51
CA ARG A 66 -22.41 -13.76 17.41
C ARG A 66 -21.57 -13.56 16.14
N LYS A 67 -21.23 -14.63 15.42
CA LYS A 67 -20.33 -14.59 14.23
C LYS A 67 -20.94 -15.16 12.95
N HIS A 68 -22.28 -15.31 12.90
CA HIS A 68 -22.97 -15.92 11.76
C HIS A 68 -23.72 -14.89 10.91
N ILE A 69 -23.46 -14.87 9.59
CA ILE A 69 -23.95 -13.88 8.63
C ILE A 69 -25.48 -13.68 8.68
N HIS A 70 -26.28 -14.76 8.62
CA HIS A 70 -27.74 -14.67 8.60
C HIS A 70 -28.33 -13.95 9.82
N VAL A 71 -27.69 -14.09 10.98
CA VAL A 71 -28.14 -13.48 12.25
C VAL A 71 -28.03 -11.95 12.21
N TYR A 72 -27.14 -11.39 11.38
CA TYR A 72 -27.02 -9.96 11.16
C TYR A 72 -27.83 -9.42 9.98
N ALA A 73 -28.13 -10.27 9.00
CA ALA A 73 -29.03 -9.95 7.89
C ALA A 73 -30.45 -9.73 8.43
N ASN A 74 -31.00 -10.73 9.12
CA ASN A 74 -32.38 -10.72 9.63
C ASN A 74 -32.39 -10.94 11.16
N PRO A 75 -32.02 -9.95 12.00
CA PRO A 75 -31.91 -10.14 13.45
C PRO A 75 -33.21 -10.56 14.14
N LEU A 76 -34.35 -9.99 13.72
CA LEU A 76 -35.67 -10.30 14.29
C LEU A 76 -36.07 -11.76 14.11
N GLU A 77 -35.90 -12.29 12.89
CA GLU A 77 -36.24 -13.67 12.52
C GLU A 77 -35.24 -14.69 13.10
N SER A 78 -33.96 -14.30 13.19
CA SER A 78 -32.89 -15.22 13.62
C SER A 78 -32.83 -15.41 15.14
N CYS A 79 -33.33 -14.46 15.94
CA CYS A 79 -33.24 -14.48 17.40
C CYS A 79 -34.55 -13.98 18.09
N PRO A 80 -35.75 -14.46 17.71
CA PRO A 80 -37.03 -13.88 18.14
C PRO A 80 -37.28 -13.98 19.66
N SER A 81 -36.58 -14.87 20.36
CA SER A 81 -36.60 -14.97 21.83
C SER A 81 -35.95 -13.76 22.52
N LEU A 82 -34.87 -13.21 21.97
CA LEU A 82 -34.14 -12.07 22.57
C LEU A 82 -34.93 -10.77 22.51
N TRP A 83 -35.76 -10.63 21.48
CA TRP A 83 -36.56 -9.42 21.24
C TRP A 83 -37.91 -9.43 21.96
N LYS A 84 -38.37 -10.62 22.39
CA LYS A 84 -39.54 -10.80 23.28
C LYS A 84 -39.26 -10.48 24.75
N LEU A 85 -38.00 -10.21 25.12
CA LEU A 85 -37.69 -9.70 26.46
C LEU A 85 -38.25 -8.28 26.64
N GLU A 86 -38.96 -8.05 27.74
CA GLU A 86 -39.53 -6.74 28.09
C GLU A 86 -38.48 -5.84 28.75
N VAL A 87 -38.34 -4.60 28.25
CA VAL A 87 -37.53 -3.58 28.93
C VAL A 87 -38.43 -2.93 29.99
N ARG A 88 -38.05 -3.05 31.27
CA ARG A 88 -38.74 -2.34 32.35
C ARG A 88 -38.31 -0.88 32.36
N GLU A 89 -39.22 0.02 32.03
CA GLU A 89 -39.03 1.45 32.24
C GLU A 89 -39.22 1.78 33.73
N GLY A 90 -38.21 2.37 34.36
CA GLY A 90 -38.23 2.73 35.78
C GLY A 90 -36.89 3.27 36.25
N GLY A 91 -36.85 4.56 36.60
CA GLY A 91 -35.70 5.17 37.29
C GLY A 91 -35.68 4.81 38.79
N PRO A 92 -34.61 5.21 39.52
CA PRO A 92 -34.56 5.02 40.97
C PRO A 92 -35.65 5.86 41.65
N GLN A 93 -36.49 5.22 42.47
CA GLN A 93 -37.35 5.94 43.41
C GLN A 93 -36.53 6.31 44.67
N GLU A 94 -36.86 7.44 45.28
CA GLU A 94 -36.23 7.89 46.53
C GLU A 94 -36.88 7.20 47.74
N ASP A 95 -36.09 6.54 48.58
CA ASP A 95 -36.56 5.88 49.81
C ASP A 95 -36.92 6.91 50.90
N SER A 96 -38.20 6.97 51.30
CA SER A 96 -38.64 7.58 52.56
C SER A 96 -40.05 7.07 52.96
N PRO A 97 -40.43 7.11 54.25
CA PRO A 97 -39.86 6.20 55.25
C PRO A 97 -40.92 5.36 55.99
N ILE A 98 -40.43 4.46 56.86
CA ILE A 98 -41.20 3.46 57.63
C ILE A 98 -42.29 4.10 58.51
N THR A 99 -43.47 3.46 58.53
CA THR A 99 -44.40 3.50 59.67
C THR A 99 -44.97 2.11 59.94
N ASP A 100 -44.80 1.58 61.15
CA ASP A 100 -45.43 0.34 61.60
C ASP A 100 -46.96 0.47 61.69
N GLN A 101 -47.68 -0.58 61.31
CA GLN A 101 -48.73 -1.19 62.17
C GLN A 101 -48.71 -2.70 61.97
N ALA A 102 -48.99 -3.45 63.03
CA ALA A 102 -49.00 -4.91 63.03
C ALA A 102 -50.33 -5.42 63.58
N GLU A 103 -50.81 -6.56 63.06
CA GLU A 103 -51.41 -7.63 63.86
C GLU A 103 -51.52 -8.93 63.03
N GLN A 104 -51.74 -10.06 63.71
CA GLN A 104 -51.76 -11.43 63.18
C GLN A 104 -53.15 -12.07 63.42
N PRO A 105 -53.33 -13.41 63.45
CA PRO A 105 -52.93 -14.48 62.51
C PRO A 105 -54.15 -15.29 62.02
N GLU A 106 -53.98 -16.27 61.12
CA GLU A 106 -54.64 -17.58 61.26
C GLU A 106 -53.73 -18.74 60.77
N ILE A 107 -53.80 -19.88 61.48
CA ILE A 107 -53.03 -21.14 61.30
C ILE A 107 -54.02 -22.25 61.72
N PRO A 108 -54.30 -23.30 60.92
CA PRO A 108 -53.49 -24.55 60.93
C PRO A 108 -53.52 -25.34 59.58
N LYS A 109 -52.84 -26.49 59.35
CA LYS A 109 -52.50 -27.66 60.20
C LYS A 109 -51.15 -28.32 59.86
N GLU A 110 -50.76 -29.24 60.73
CA GLU A 110 -49.44 -29.88 60.85
C GLU A 110 -49.24 -31.13 59.98
N GLY A 111 -47.96 -31.53 59.82
CA GLY A 111 -47.56 -32.94 59.76
C GLY A 111 -46.33 -33.25 58.88
N SER A 112 -45.31 -34.01 59.29
CA SER A 112 -44.87 -34.42 60.65
C SER A 112 -43.51 -35.17 60.59
N LYS A 113 -42.49 -34.68 61.32
CA LYS A 113 -41.25 -35.38 61.79
C LYS A 113 -40.31 -36.02 60.72
N GLY A 114 -39.01 -36.22 60.96
CA GLY A 114 -38.12 -35.86 62.09
C GLY A 114 -36.72 -35.48 61.56
N GLU A 115 -35.96 -34.64 62.29
CA GLU A 115 -34.89 -35.07 63.23
C GLU A 115 -33.66 -35.64 62.49
N GLU A 116 -32.58 -34.85 62.29
CA GLU A 116 -31.40 -34.64 63.18
C GLU A 116 -30.25 -35.66 62.85
N ILE A 117 -28.94 -35.46 63.03
CA ILE A 117 -28.08 -34.52 63.79
C ILE A 117 -26.83 -34.13 62.95
N CYS A 118 -26.17 -33.01 63.24
CA CYS A 118 -24.76 -32.75 62.85
C CYS A 118 -23.85 -32.53 64.08
N PRO A 119 -22.63 -33.09 64.07
CA PRO A 119 -21.41 -32.34 64.46
C PRO A 119 -20.34 -32.45 63.35
N ALA A 120 -19.46 -31.48 63.05
CA ALA A 120 -18.78 -30.42 63.81
C ALA A 120 -17.38 -30.82 64.36
N ASP A 121 -16.43 -29.90 64.12
CA ASP A 121 -15.13 -29.67 64.76
C ASP A 121 -13.89 -30.60 64.57
N GLN A 122 -12.80 -29.95 64.05
CA GLN A 122 -11.43 -29.87 64.63
C GLN A 122 -10.53 -31.15 64.72
N SER A 123 -9.19 -31.13 64.67
CA SER A 123 -8.17 -30.09 64.36
C SER A 123 -6.76 -30.69 64.11
N GLU A 124 -5.92 -29.98 63.34
CA GLU A 124 -4.43 -29.89 63.37
C GLU A 124 -3.49 -31.10 63.70
N SER A 125 -2.69 -31.52 62.68
CA SER A 125 -1.20 -31.75 62.68
C SER A 125 -0.53 -32.75 63.69
N PRO A 126 0.78 -33.16 63.59
CA PRO A 126 1.89 -32.67 62.75
C PRO A 126 2.85 -33.75 62.11
N LYS A 127 3.90 -33.27 61.42
CA LYS A 127 5.34 -33.73 61.31
C LYS A 127 5.75 -35.17 61.68
N GLU A 128 6.75 -35.85 61.10
CA GLU A 128 7.78 -35.70 60.01
C GLU A 128 8.35 -37.16 59.78
N GLY A 129 9.25 -37.57 58.85
CA GLY A 129 10.13 -36.96 57.83
C GLY A 129 11.12 -38.01 57.24
N ILE A 130 12.31 -37.59 56.78
CA ILE A 130 13.54 -38.39 56.41
C ILE A 130 13.63 -39.14 55.04
N LYS A 131 14.50 -38.58 54.17
CA LYS A 131 15.46 -39.10 53.15
C LYS A 131 15.44 -40.55 52.59
N GLY A 132 15.77 -40.63 51.29
CA GLY A 132 16.52 -41.73 50.65
C GLY A 132 16.99 -41.37 49.22
N GLU A 133 18.28 -41.58 48.91
CA GLU A 133 18.89 -41.50 47.55
C GLU A 133 19.04 -42.96 47.01
N GLU A 134 19.46 -43.34 45.78
CA GLU A 134 20.55 -42.83 44.91
C GLU A 134 20.53 -43.54 43.50
N ILE A 135 21.36 -43.06 42.55
CA ILE A 135 22.03 -43.80 41.44
C ILE A 135 21.26 -44.28 40.16
N CYS A 136 21.98 -44.25 39.02
CA CYS A 136 21.67 -44.85 37.71
C CYS A 136 22.85 -45.73 37.22
N PRO A 137 22.70 -46.56 36.17
CA PRO A 137 23.59 -46.44 35.00
C PRO A 137 22.93 -46.81 33.64
N ALA A 138 23.73 -46.82 32.55
CA ALA A 138 23.34 -47.11 31.16
C ALA A 138 24.27 -48.15 30.49
N ASP A 139 23.91 -48.67 29.30
CA ASP A 139 24.73 -48.73 28.06
C ASP A 139 24.17 -49.70 26.96
N GLN A 140 24.86 -49.77 25.79
CA GLN A 140 24.46 -50.41 24.51
C GLN A 140 25.23 -51.76 24.25
N PRO A 141 25.56 -52.30 23.02
CA PRO A 141 25.25 -51.97 21.59
C PRO A 141 25.04 -53.16 20.60
N GLU A 142 25.06 -52.84 19.28
CA GLU A 142 25.52 -53.63 18.07
C GLU A 142 24.52 -54.02 16.95
N SER A 143 25.06 -54.40 15.76
CA SER A 143 24.39 -54.52 14.42
C SER A 143 24.99 -55.71 13.58
N PRO A 144 25.37 -55.73 12.26
CA PRO A 144 25.41 -54.77 11.11
C PRO A 144 24.85 -55.36 9.74
N LYS A 145 25.35 -54.87 8.57
CA LYS A 145 25.31 -55.41 7.16
C LYS A 145 24.09 -55.05 6.25
N GLU A 146 24.21 -54.75 4.95
CA GLU A 146 25.28 -54.41 3.94
C GLU A 146 24.57 -53.95 2.62
N GLY A 147 25.14 -53.37 1.55
CA GLY A 147 26.48 -52.86 1.16
C GLY A 147 26.64 -52.72 -0.39
N ILE A 148 27.70 -52.04 -0.90
CA ILE A 148 28.26 -52.09 -2.31
C ILE A 148 27.42 -51.40 -3.44
N LYS A 149 27.92 -50.66 -4.47
CA LYS A 149 29.20 -49.99 -4.93
C LYS A 149 28.82 -48.87 -5.96
N GLY A 150 29.68 -47.99 -6.50
CA GLY A 150 31.16 -47.82 -6.50
C GLY A 150 31.60 -46.44 -7.04
N GLU A 151 32.88 -46.25 -7.40
CA GLU A 151 33.56 -44.93 -7.51
C GLU A 151 33.72 -44.30 -8.91
N GLU A 152 34.01 -42.99 -8.97
CA GLU A 152 35.17 -42.43 -9.73
C GLU A 152 35.65 -41.06 -9.15
N ILE A 153 36.86 -40.60 -9.50
CA ILE A 153 37.66 -39.62 -8.71
C ILE A 153 38.43 -38.60 -9.58
N CYS A 154 38.38 -37.30 -9.24
CA CYS A 154 39.50 -36.31 -9.21
C CYS A 154 38.96 -34.93 -8.77
N SER A 155 39.47 -34.30 -7.70
CA SER A 155 40.72 -33.50 -7.62
C SER A 155 40.60 -32.19 -8.42
N ALA A 156 40.32 -30.99 -7.88
CA ALA A 156 40.75 -30.25 -6.65
C ALA A 156 41.83 -29.20 -6.96
N ASP A 157 41.52 -27.93 -6.66
CA ASP A 157 42.45 -26.95 -6.05
C ASP A 157 41.69 -25.66 -5.65
N GLN A 158 41.78 -25.25 -4.38
CA GLN A 158 41.38 -23.93 -3.87
C GLN A 158 42.29 -23.56 -2.68
N PRO A 159 42.83 -22.33 -2.61
CA PRO A 159 43.38 -21.77 -1.39
C PRO A 159 42.28 -21.12 -0.54
N GLU A 160 42.29 -21.37 0.77
CA GLU A 160 41.34 -20.78 1.72
C GLU A 160 41.61 -19.29 1.98
N LEU A 161 40.57 -18.55 2.39
CA LEU A 161 40.70 -17.23 3.03
C LEU A 161 39.90 -17.18 4.35
N PRO A 162 40.31 -16.36 5.34
CA PRO A 162 39.82 -16.49 6.72
C PRO A 162 38.39 -16.00 6.92
N LYS A 163 37.72 -16.57 7.93
CA LYS A 163 36.41 -16.12 8.42
C LYS A 163 36.60 -15.12 9.57
N GLU A 164 36.30 -13.84 9.33
CA GLU A 164 35.90 -12.92 10.40
C GLU A 164 34.49 -12.39 10.12
N GLY A 165 33.64 -12.36 11.15
CA GLY A 165 32.23 -12.03 11.02
C GLY A 165 31.91 -10.64 11.57
N ILE A 166 31.36 -9.77 10.73
CA ILE A 166 30.77 -8.49 11.13
C ILE A 166 29.27 -8.54 10.81
N LYS A 167 28.45 -8.02 11.72
CA LYS A 167 26.98 -7.96 11.56
C LYS A 167 26.61 -6.96 10.47
N GLY A 168 25.74 -7.36 9.55
CA GLY A 168 25.10 -6.41 8.64
C GLY A 168 24.05 -5.59 9.39
N GLU A 169 24.23 -4.28 9.43
CA GLU A 169 23.14 -3.32 9.67
C GLU A 169 22.52 -2.92 8.33
N GLU A 170 21.22 -2.60 8.32
CA GLU A 170 20.50 -2.24 7.09
C GLU A 170 20.94 -0.87 6.56
N ILE A 171 21.40 -0.82 5.30
CA ILE A 171 21.71 0.44 4.60
C ILE A 171 20.59 0.72 3.59
N CYS A 172 19.70 1.65 3.93
CA CYS A 172 18.67 2.15 3.04
C CYS A 172 19.23 3.25 2.11
N PRO A 173 19.18 3.11 0.78
CA PRO A 173 19.43 4.22 -0.14
C PRO A 173 18.16 5.07 -0.26
N ALA A 174 18.19 6.28 0.28
CA ALA A 174 17.14 7.27 0.08
C ALA A 174 17.55 8.25 -1.03
N ASP A 175 16.95 8.10 -2.22
CA ASP A 175 17.03 9.07 -3.32
C ASP A 175 15.62 9.60 -3.62
N GLN A 176 15.27 10.73 -3.01
CA GLN A 176 14.20 11.61 -3.47
C GLN A 176 14.71 13.05 -3.50
N SER A 177 14.25 13.81 -4.49
CA SER A 177 14.76 15.14 -4.80
C SER A 177 14.25 16.22 -3.83
N GLU A 178 15.14 16.83 -3.04
CA GLU A 178 14.93 18.17 -2.49
C GLU A 178 15.65 19.23 -3.32
N SER A 179 15.01 20.39 -3.49
CA SER A 179 15.57 21.54 -4.21
C SER A 179 16.46 22.42 -3.29
N PRO A 180 17.50 23.08 -3.82
CA PRO A 180 18.41 23.86 -3.00
C PRO A 180 17.73 25.09 -2.39
N LYS A 181 17.89 25.27 -1.07
CA LYS A 181 17.63 26.55 -0.39
C LYS A 181 18.96 27.28 -0.23
N GLU A 182 19.13 28.37 -0.97
CA GLU A 182 20.36 29.17 -0.89
C GLU A 182 20.51 29.88 0.47
N ARG A 183 21.76 30.19 0.79
CA ARG A 183 22.17 30.80 2.07
C ARG A 183 23.00 32.05 1.81
N ILE A 184 22.32 33.16 1.55
CA ILE A 184 22.96 34.44 1.28
C ILE A 184 23.61 34.99 2.56
N LYS A 185 24.89 35.36 2.46
CA LYS A 185 25.48 36.47 3.24
C LYS A 185 25.43 37.70 2.35
N GLY A 186 24.89 38.81 2.84
CA GLY A 186 24.68 40.02 2.04
C GLY A 186 25.82 41.03 2.15
N GLU A 187 25.79 41.99 1.23
CA GLU A 187 26.40 43.32 1.31
C GLU A 187 25.35 44.34 0.81
N GLU A 188 25.44 45.60 1.24
CA GLU A 188 24.37 46.59 1.14
C GLU A 188 24.60 47.60 -0.01
N ILE A 189 23.60 47.79 -0.89
CA ILE A 189 23.39 49.03 -1.66
C ILE A 189 21.88 49.30 -1.74
N CYS A 190 21.46 50.57 -1.62
CA CYS A 190 20.05 50.98 -1.55
C CYS A 190 19.64 51.85 -2.76
N SER A 191 18.36 51.77 -3.20
CA SER A 191 17.39 52.90 -3.25
C SER A 191 16.27 52.76 -4.31
N ALA A 192 15.15 53.45 -4.05
CA ALA A 192 14.13 53.98 -4.98
C ALA A 192 13.06 53.07 -5.63
N ASP A 193 11.91 53.02 -4.94
CA ASP A 193 10.55 53.40 -5.44
C ASP A 193 9.73 52.57 -6.46
N GLN A 194 8.71 51.89 -5.89
CA GLN A 194 7.29 51.79 -6.32
C GLN A 194 6.89 50.97 -7.58
N PRO A 195 5.61 50.53 -7.72
CA PRO A 195 4.49 50.49 -6.75
C PRO A 195 3.99 49.04 -6.45
N GLU A 196 2.95 48.90 -5.62
CA GLU A 196 2.29 47.60 -5.32
C GLU A 196 1.09 47.27 -6.24
N LEU A 197 0.68 45.99 -6.22
CA LEU A 197 -0.49 45.31 -6.85
C LEU A 197 -0.19 44.52 -8.15
N PRO A 198 -0.92 43.40 -8.41
CA PRO A 198 -1.27 42.31 -7.49
C PRO A 198 -0.67 40.97 -7.96
N LYS A 199 -0.77 39.90 -7.14
CA LYS A 199 -0.28 38.57 -7.52
C LYS A 199 -1.31 37.78 -8.32
N GLU A 200 -1.26 37.87 -9.64
CA GLU A 200 -1.84 36.84 -10.50
C GLU A 200 -0.88 35.64 -10.58
N SER A 201 -1.26 34.51 -9.99
CA SER A 201 -0.64 33.21 -10.24
C SER A 201 -1.60 32.36 -11.05
N CYS A 202 -1.22 31.99 -12.27
CA CYS A 202 -2.00 31.08 -13.10
C CYS A 202 -2.23 29.77 -12.34
N LYS A 203 -3.48 29.52 -11.94
CA LYS A 203 -3.89 28.18 -11.49
C LYS A 203 -3.84 27.25 -12.71
N GLY A 204 -3.18 26.10 -12.55
CA GLY A 204 -3.55 24.93 -13.34
C GLY A 204 -5.00 24.55 -13.02
N GLU A 205 -5.70 23.96 -13.98
CA GLU A 205 -7.12 23.68 -13.84
C GLU A 205 -7.37 22.66 -12.72
N ASP A 206 -7.92 23.14 -11.59
CA ASP A 206 -8.39 22.30 -10.49
C ASP A 206 -9.45 21.35 -11.05
N ILE A 207 -9.11 20.06 -11.26
CA ILE A 207 -10.08 19.03 -11.63
C ILE A 207 -11.16 19.04 -10.55
N CYS A 208 -12.38 19.41 -10.94
CA CYS A 208 -13.46 19.68 -10.02
C CYS A 208 -13.68 18.46 -9.10
N PRO A 209 -13.63 18.61 -7.76
CA PRO A 209 -14.18 17.58 -6.90
C PRO A 209 -15.65 17.43 -7.29
N ALA A 210 -16.06 16.21 -7.63
CA ALA A 210 -17.45 15.92 -7.95
C ALA A 210 -18.35 16.43 -6.82
N GLU A 211 -19.52 16.97 -7.17
CA GLU A 211 -20.43 17.62 -6.23
C GLU A 211 -20.63 16.73 -5.00
N GLN A 212 -20.41 17.30 -3.80
CA GLN A 212 -20.60 16.56 -2.56
C GLN A 212 -22.03 15.99 -2.55
N PRO A 213 -22.22 14.66 -2.42
CA PRO A 213 -23.55 14.10 -2.38
C PRO A 213 -24.34 14.79 -1.26
N GLU A 214 -25.50 15.39 -1.60
CA GLU A 214 -26.26 16.17 -0.62
C GLU A 214 -26.43 15.38 0.68
N LEU A 215 -26.17 16.06 1.81
CA LEU A 215 -26.43 15.53 3.14
C LEU A 215 -27.85 14.94 3.16
N PRO A 216 -28.04 13.65 3.54
CA PRO A 216 -29.36 13.06 3.63
C PRO A 216 -30.24 13.91 4.54
N LYS A 217 -31.24 14.57 3.95
CA LYS A 217 -32.27 15.29 4.68
C LYS A 217 -33.02 14.28 5.56
N GLU A 218 -33.41 14.74 6.73
CA GLU A 218 -33.84 13.95 7.90
C GLU A 218 -34.58 12.66 7.53
N GLY A 219 -34.01 11.52 7.92
CA GLY A 219 -34.58 10.20 7.63
C GLY A 219 -36.00 10.08 8.18
N SER A 220 -36.97 9.75 7.33
CA SER A 220 -38.39 9.79 7.64
C SER A 220 -38.89 8.60 8.47
N ASN A 221 -38.31 8.43 9.67
CA ASN A 221 -38.84 7.69 10.82
C ASN A 221 -37.98 8.05 12.04
N GLY A 222 -38.60 8.26 13.21
CA GLY A 222 -37.93 8.69 14.44
C GLY A 222 -37.09 7.62 15.14
N GLU A 223 -36.30 6.83 14.41
CA GLU A 223 -35.39 5.83 14.98
C GLU A 223 -34.13 6.50 15.55
N GLN A 224 -33.81 6.21 16.81
CA GLN A 224 -32.68 6.80 17.52
C GLN A 224 -31.34 6.20 17.07
N THR A 225 -30.30 7.04 16.95
CA THR A 225 -28.96 6.58 16.59
C THR A 225 -28.33 5.75 17.70
N CYS A 226 -27.93 4.52 17.37
CA CYS A 226 -27.27 3.58 18.26
C CYS A 226 -25.91 4.14 18.75
N PRO A 227 -25.70 4.32 20.07
CA PRO A 227 -24.44 4.86 20.61
C PRO A 227 -23.23 3.92 20.41
N ALA A 228 -23.47 2.65 20.05
CA ALA A 228 -22.44 1.62 19.85
C ALA A 228 -21.93 1.47 18.40
N CYS A 229 -22.61 2.07 17.41
CA CYS A 229 -22.17 2.09 16.01
C CYS A 229 -22.40 3.40 15.26
N LEU A 230 -23.02 4.41 15.90
CA LEU A 230 -23.22 5.75 15.34
C LEU A 230 -23.96 5.68 13.98
N GLY A 231 -25.00 4.85 13.89
CA GLY A 231 -25.80 4.62 12.67
C GLY A 231 -25.18 3.65 11.64
N ILE A 232 -23.89 3.34 11.72
CA ILE A 232 -23.16 2.55 10.69
C ILE A 232 -23.72 1.14 10.50
N LEU A 233 -24.38 0.56 11.52
CA LEU A 233 -25.06 -0.75 11.43
C LEU A 233 -26.60 -0.65 11.54
N GLN A 234 -27.16 0.56 11.41
CA GLN A 234 -28.59 0.84 11.24
C GLN A 234 -28.84 1.29 9.79
N THR A 235 -29.05 2.60 9.59
CA THR A 235 -29.39 3.27 8.34
C THR A 235 -28.36 3.02 7.25
N LEU A 236 -27.06 3.22 7.53
CA LEU A 236 -25.99 3.01 6.54
C LEU A 236 -25.75 1.53 6.16
N CYS A 237 -26.55 0.62 6.73
CA CYS A 237 -26.51 -0.82 6.57
C CYS A 237 -27.92 -1.35 6.24
N ASN A 238 -28.72 -0.54 5.53
CA ASN A 238 -29.96 -0.92 4.85
C ASN A 238 -29.71 -1.12 3.34
N GLU A 239 -30.73 -1.56 2.61
CA GLU A 239 -30.63 -1.87 1.18
C GLU A 239 -30.52 -0.58 0.34
N GLU A 240 -31.40 0.39 0.59
CA GLU A 240 -31.44 1.73 -0.03
C GLU A 240 -30.09 2.47 -0.02
N THR A 241 -29.38 2.50 1.13
CA THR A 241 -28.07 3.17 1.20
C THR A 241 -27.02 2.41 0.40
N VAL A 242 -27.07 1.07 0.35
CA VAL A 242 -26.16 0.28 -0.49
C VAL A 242 -26.48 0.47 -1.98
N GLU A 243 -27.75 0.57 -2.36
CA GLU A 243 -28.15 0.91 -3.73
C GLU A 243 -27.65 2.31 -4.15
N LYS A 244 -27.75 3.31 -3.25
CA LYS A 244 -27.15 4.62 -3.48
C LYS A 244 -25.63 4.52 -3.66
N ILE A 245 -24.91 3.89 -2.72
CA ILE A 245 -23.44 3.72 -2.81
C ILE A 245 -23.04 3.00 -4.11
N CYS A 246 -23.76 1.95 -4.52
CA CYS A 246 -23.49 1.27 -5.78
C CYS A 246 -23.69 2.19 -7.00
N SER A 247 -24.72 3.01 -6.99
CA SER A 247 -25.04 3.93 -8.09
C SER A 247 -24.02 5.08 -8.15
N ASP A 248 -23.59 5.59 -7.00
CA ASP A 248 -22.50 6.56 -6.87
C ASP A 248 -21.18 5.96 -7.43
N VAL A 249 -20.86 4.69 -7.12
CA VAL A 249 -19.67 3.98 -7.65
C VAL A 249 -19.75 3.75 -9.16
N GLU A 250 -20.92 3.38 -9.68
CA GLU A 250 -21.12 3.17 -11.13
C GLU A 250 -21.00 4.49 -11.91
N ALA A 251 -21.43 5.61 -11.33
CA ALA A 251 -21.25 6.95 -11.92
C ALA A 251 -19.76 7.33 -12.08
N LEU A 252 -18.84 6.74 -11.31
CA LEU A 252 -17.38 6.93 -11.49
C LEU A 252 -16.82 6.22 -12.74
N ASN A 253 -17.62 5.40 -13.43
CA ASN A 253 -17.34 4.84 -14.76
C ASN A 253 -16.09 3.92 -14.86
N TYR A 254 -15.71 3.27 -13.76
CA TYR A 254 -14.64 2.26 -13.73
C TYR A 254 -15.06 0.94 -14.39
N ASP A 255 -14.15 0.33 -15.15
CA ASP A 255 -14.26 -1.06 -15.59
C ASP A 255 -13.67 -2.00 -14.53
N PHE A 256 -14.47 -2.92 -13.98
CA PHE A 256 -13.97 -3.91 -13.01
C PHE A 256 -14.69 -5.26 -13.13
N LYS A 257 -13.94 -6.37 -12.96
CA LYS A 257 -14.44 -7.75 -13.08
C LYS A 257 -14.75 -8.41 -11.73
N ASN A 258 -14.32 -7.76 -10.65
CA ASN A 258 -14.51 -8.09 -9.24
C ASN A 258 -14.11 -6.83 -8.44
N TYR A 259 -14.39 -6.79 -7.14
CA TYR A 259 -14.09 -5.62 -6.30
C TYR A 259 -13.63 -6.02 -4.89
N MET A 260 -12.77 -5.21 -4.28
CA MET A 260 -12.51 -5.20 -2.85
C MET A 260 -13.38 -4.11 -2.20
N LEU A 261 -13.80 -4.33 -0.95
CA LEU A 261 -14.52 -3.35 -0.13
C LEU A 261 -13.67 -3.01 1.09
N THR A 262 -13.30 -1.75 1.27
CA THR A 262 -12.54 -1.24 2.40
C THR A 262 -13.39 -0.26 3.21
N LEU A 263 -13.20 -0.26 4.53
CA LEU A 263 -14.00 0.53 5.46
C LEU A 263 -13.05 1.29 6.40
N ALA A 264 -12.90 2.60 6.21
CA ALA A 264 -12.24 3.46 7.20
C ALA A 264 -13.29 3.88 8.24
N LEU A 265 -13.09 3.44 9.48
CA LEU A 265 -14.06 3.60 10.57
C LEU A 265 -13.63 4.66 11.59
N PRO A 266 -14.57 5.49 12.12
CA PRO A 266 -14.29 6.54 13.10
C PRO A 266 -13.61 6.01 14.37
N LEU A 267 -12.74 6.81 14.99
CA LEU A 267 -11.98 6.42 16.19
C LEU A 267 -12.84 6.35 17.46
N GLN A 268 -13.88 7.20 17.52
CA GLN A 268 -14.93 7.22 18.55
C GLN A 268 -15.64 5.86 18.70
N LEU A 269 -15.65 4.99 17.68
CA LEU A 269 -16.20 3.63 17.82
C LEU A 269 -15.40 2.76 18.78
N ASP A 270 -14.07 2.87 18.79
CA ASP A 270 -13.20 2.09 19.68
C ASP A 270 -13.35 2.56 21.14
N ILE A 271 -13.48 3.87 21.32
CA ILE A 271 -13.76 4.54 22.61
C ILE A 271 -15.13 4.10 23.16
N ARG A 272 -16.18 4.18 22.35
CA ARG A 272 -17.55 3.86 22.75
C ARG A 272 -17.75 2.37 22.98
N GLN A 273 -17.10 1.51 22.18
CA GLN A 273 -17.06 0.07 22.43
C GLN A 273 -16.39 -0.25 23.77
N HIS A 274 -15.26 0.37 24.10
CA HIS A 274 -14.60 0.18 25.39
C HIS A 274 -15.50 0.63 26.55
N CYS A 275 -16.14 1.79 26.44
CA CYS A 275 -17.01 2.32 27.50
C CYS A 275 -18.24 1.43 27.73
N LEU A 276 -18.91 0.96 26.67
CA LEU A 276 -20.02 -0.01 26.78
C LEU A 276 -19.56 -1.34 27.37
N LEU A 277 -18.40 -1.86 26.95
CA LEU A 277 -17.84 -3.13 27.43
C LEU A 277 -17.59 -3.09 28.95
N THR A 278 -16.94 -2.02 29.43
CA THR A 278 -16.67 -1.83 30.85
C THR A 278 -17.95 -1.62 31.65
N HIS A 279 -18.92 -0.86 31.12
CA HIS A 279 -20.22 -0.67 31.78
C HIS A 279 -21.00 -1.99 31.94
N LEU A 280 -21.05 -2.82 30.89
CA LEU A 280 -21.67 -4.15 30.94
C LEU A 280 -20.98 -5.08 31.95
N ASN A 281 -19.65 -5.11 31.96
CA ASN A 281 -18.90 -5.94 32.89
C ASN A 281 -19.17 -5.57 34.35
N GLU A 282 -19.32 -4.29 34.67
CA GLU A 282 -19.64 -3.82 36.02
C GLU A 282 -21.09 -4.10 36.42
N ILE A 283 -22.07 -3.68 35.60
CA ILE A 283 -23.50 -3.75 35.95
C ILE A 283 -24.04 -5.18 35.86
N CYS A 284 -23.69 -5.91 34.79
CA CYS A 284 -24.13 -7.30 34.59
C CYS A 284 -23.18 -8.31 35.26
N LYS A 285 -22.10 -7.86 35.91
CA LYS A 285 -21.07 -8.69 36.59
C LYS A 285 -20.37 -9.69 35.66
N LEU A 286 -20.06 -9.25 34.44
CA LEU A 286 -19.47 -10.07 33.37
C LEU A 286 -17.95 -9.88 33.25
N SER A 287 -17.31 -10.76 32.47
CA SER A 287 -15.88 -10.70 32.15
C SER A 287 -15.59 -10.63 30.64
N LEU A 288 -16.47 -9.95 29.89
CA LEU A 288 -16.36 -9.77 28.44
C LEU A 288 -15.08 -9.00 28.09
N LYS A 289 -14.37 -9.45 27.04
CA LYS A 289 -13.18 -8.81 26.50
C LYS A 289 -13.46 -8.24 25.12
N SER A 290 -12.65 -7.28 24.65
CA SER A 290 -12.83 -6.72 23.30
C SER A 290 -12.60 -7.72 22.16
N THR A 291 -12.03 -8.90 22.44
CA THR A 291 -11.92 -10.07 21.54
C THR A 291 -13.24 -10.80 21.33
N ASP A 292 -14.16 -10.62 22.26
CA ASP A 292 -15.41 -11.36 22.37
C ASP A 292 -16.54 -10.60 21.64
N ILE A 293 -16.31 -9.32 21.36
CA ILE A 293 -17.20 -8.41 20.63
C ILE A 293 -16.88 -8.49 19.14
N THR A 294 -17.88 -8.78 18.31
CA THR A 294 -17.68 -8.86 16.85
C THR A 294 -17.41 -7.46 16.26
N PRO A 295 -16.38 -7.25 15.42
CA PRO A 295 -16.06 -5.92 14.89
C PRO A 295 -17.13 -5.31 13.99
N ILE A 296 -17.25 -3.97 14.00
CA ILE A 296 -18.16 -3.20 13.12
C ILE A 296 -17.96 -3.57 11.65
N LYS A 297 -16.69 -3.51 11.20
CA LYS A 297 -16.27 -3.76 9.81
C LYS A 297 -16.68 -5.13 9.28
N ASP A 298 -16.71 -6.15 10.14
CA ASP A 298 -16.96 -7.52 9.74
C ASP A 298 -18.47 -7.73 9.57
N VAL A 299 -19.28 -7.22 10.51
CA VAL A 299 -20.75 -7.19 10.38
C VAL A 299 -21.20 -6.39 9.16
N PHE A 300 -20.61 -5.21 8.91
CA PHE A 300 -20.92 -4.41 7.72
C PHE A 300 -20.61 -5.21 6.44
N LYS A 301 -19.45 -5.87 6.36
CA LYS A 301 -19.09 -6.73 5.21
C LYS A 301 -20.00 -7.95 5.07
N TRP A 302 -20.50 -8.52 6.16
CA TRP A 302 -21.43 -9.65 6.11
C TRP A 302 -22.84 -9.26 5.63
N VAL A 303 -23.34 -8.09 6.05
CA VAL A 303 -24.67 -7.61 5.62
C VAL A 303 -24.59 -7.00 4.21
N CYS A 304 -23.80 -5.94 4.04
CA CYS A 304 -23.75 -5.18 2.78
C CYS A 304 -22.98 -5.91 1.68
N GLY A 305 -22.01 -6.77 2.00
CA GLY A 305 -21.17 -7.45 1.00
C GLY A 305 -21.95 -8.33 0.02
N ARG A 306 -23.08 -8.92 0.46
CA ARG A 306 -24.01 -9.63 -0.43
C ARG A 306 -24.73 -8.64 -1.36
N LEU A 307 -25.25 -7.55 -0.80
CA LEU A 307 -25.98 -6.52 -1.54
C LEU A 307 -25.09 -5.89 -2.63
N PHE A 308 -23.86 -5.49 -2.30
CA PHE A 308 -22.86 -5.02 -3.27
C PHE A 308 -22.61 -6.04 -4.39
N SER A 309 -22.41 -7.33 -4.07
CA SER A 309 -22.17 -8.38 -5.07
C SER A 309 -23.39 -8.64 -5.97
N THR A 310 -24.61 -8.48 -5.45
CA THR A 310 -25.85 -8.57 -6.23
C THR A 310 -26.03 -7.34 -7.13
N ARG A 311 -25.85 -6.13 -6.59
CA ARG A 311 -26.13 -4.86 -7.28
C ARG A 311 -25.10 -4.51 -8.35
N PHE A 312 -23.82 -4.83 -8.15
CA PHE A 312 -22.77 -4.69 -9.17
C PHE A 312 -22.69 -5.90 -10.14
N GLN A 313 -23.39 -7.00 -9.86
CA GLN A 313 -23.35 -8.27 -10.59
C GLN A 313 -21.96 -8.96 -10.69
N VAL A 314 -20.92 -8.43 -10.04
CA VAL A 314 -19.58 -8.99 -9.95
C VAL A 314 -19.26 -9.52 -8.54
N ARG A 315 -18.27 -10.41 -8.44
CA ARG A 315 -17.90 -11.04 -7.17
C ARG A 315 -16.99 -10.15 -6.33
N PHE A 316 -17.20 -10.14 -5.01
CA PHE A 316 -16.19 -9.66 -4.06
C PHE A 316 -14.89 -10.48 -4.16
N SER A 317 -13.74 -9.81 -4.10
CA SER A 317 -12.40 -10.42 -3.99
C SER A 317 -11.51 -9.60 -3.05
N PRO A 318 -10.88 -10.21 -2.03
CA PRO A 318 -9.89 -9.55 -1.17
C PRO A 318 -8.51 -9.39 -1.83
N LYS A 319 -8.41 -9.73 -3.12
CA LYS A 319 -7.26 -9.48 -4.01
C LYS A 319 -7.77 -8.89 -5.34
N SER A 320 -8.74 -8.00 -5.27
CA SER A 320 -9.20 -7.27 -6.44
C SER A 320 -8.24 -6.13 -6.74
N PRO A 321 -7.92 -5.84 -8.02
CA PRO A 321 -7.25 -4.61 -8.38
C PRO A 321 -8.17 -3.39 -8.27
N PHE A 322 -9.49 -3.55 -8.08
CA PHE A 322 -10.42 -2.45 -7.89
C PHE A 322 -10.92 -2.38 -6.45
N GLU A 323 -10.69 -1.25 -5.78
CA GLU A 323 -11.07 -1.00 -4.40
C GLU A 323 -12.22 0.02 -4.32
N VAL A 324 -13.29 -0.38 -3.64
CA VAL A 324 -14.36 0.51 -3.16
C VAL A 324 -14.08 0.82 -1.69
N GLY A 325 -13.57 2.01 -1.42
CA GLY A 325 -13.35 2.55 -0.09
C GLY A 325 -14.56 3.32 0.42
N LEU A 326 -15.04 2.98 1.62
CA LEU A 326 -16.04 3.76 2.35
C LEU A 326 -15.40 4.36 3.61
N SER A 327 -15.34 5.69 3.66
CA SER A 327 -14.76 6.44 4.77
C SER A 327 -15.85 7.08 5.62
N PHE A 328 -16.11 6.49 6.78
CA PHE A 328 -17.17 6.90 7.70
C PHE A 328 -16.66 7.95 8.70
N GLN A 329 -17.49 8.95 9.01
CA GLN A 329 -17.17 10.06 9.92
C GLN A 329 -18.37 10.38 10.83
N HIS A 330 -18.12 10.92 12.03
CA HIS A 330 -19.18 11.29 12.99
C HIS A 330 -18.78 12.50 13.83
N GLY A 331 -19.06 13.70 13.32
CA GLY A 331 -18.57 14.97 13.89
C GLY A 331 -19.06 15.27 15.31
N GLU A 332 -20.31 14.91 15.63
CA GLU A 332 -20.94 15.20 16.93
C GLU A 332 -20.15 14.68 18.14
N THR A 333 -19.47 13.53 17.99
CA THR A 333 -18.68 12.89 19.07
C THR A 333 -17.18 13.03 18.87
N GLN A 334 -16.72 13.93 18.00
CA GLN A 334 -15.27 14.12 17.75
C GLN A 334 -14.53 14.52 19.04
N GLY A 335 -15.15 15.32 19.90
CA GLY A 335 -14.59 15.71 21.19
C GLY A 335 -14.27 14.55 22.15
N GLU A 336 -14.84 13.35 21.96
CA GLU A 336 -14.45 12.15 22.71
C GLU A 336 -13.04 11.67 22.32
N VAL A 337 -12.70 11.78 21.03
CA VAL A 337 -11.38 11.45 20.49
C VAL A 337 -10.36 12.50 20.94
N ASP A 338 -10.72 13.77 20.84
CA ASP A 338 -9.84 14.90 21.17
C ASP A 338 -9.50 14.92 22.66
N THR A 339 -10.50 14.80 23.54
CA THR A 339 -10.32 14.74 25.01
C THR A 339 -9.40 13.59 25.43
N LEU A 340 -9.52 12.43 24.78
CA LEU A 340 -8.68 11.26 25.08
C LEU A 340 -7.27 11.39 24.52
N TYR A 341 -7.09 12.08 23.38
CA TYR A 341 -5.80 12.32 22.74
C TYR A 341 -4.97 13.39 23.49
N ASP A 342 -5.59 14.49 23.91
CA ASP A 342 -4.92 15.54 24.66
C ASP A 342 -4.44 15.03 26.04
N GLU A 343 -5.29 14.28 26.76
CA GLU A 343 -4.96 13.61 28.03
C GLU A 343 -3.66 12.78 27.96
N VAL A 344 -3.42 12.05 26.86
CA VAL A 344 -2.23 11.20 26.70
C VAL A 344 -1.04 11.89 26.03
N THR A 345 -1.24 13.01 25.32
CA THR A 345 -0.15 13.74 24.64
C THR A 345 0.45 14.86 25.49
N ASP A 346 -0.33 15.51 26.36
CA ASP A 346 0.20 16.53 27.28
C ASP A 346 0.97 15.95 28.46
N LYS A 347 0.73 14.68 28.82
CA LYS A 347 1.37 13.99 29.96
C LYS A 347 2.66 13.24 29.61
N GLU A 348 3.15 13.34 28.37
CA GLU A 348 4.49 12.86 28.01
C GLU A 348 5.56 13.66 28.79
N PRO A 349 6.37 13.02 29.66
CA PRO A 349 7.23 13.72 30.60
C PRO A 349 8.35 14.50 29.89
N ALA A 350 8.60 15.73 30.35
CA ALA A 350 9.53 16.67 29.71
C ALA A 350 10.96 16.13 29.47
N ASN A 351 11.38 15.09 30.20
CA ASN A 351 12.65 14.41 30.00
C ASN A 351 12.73 13.62 28.67
N LYS A 352 11.60 13.08 28.16
CA LYS A 352 11.54 12.47 26.81
C LYS A 352 11.56 13.54 25.72
N ARG A 353 10.89 14.68 25.92
CA ARG A 353 10.89 15.86 25.02
C ARG A 353 12.29 16.43 24.72
N ARG A 354 13.33 15.99 25.44
CA ARG A 354 14.75 16.36 25.20
C ARG A 354 15.52 15.37 24.31
N LYS A 355 15.10 14.10 24.18
CA LYS A 355 15.87 13.07 23.45
C LYS A 355 15.51 12.99 21.95
N PHE A 356 14.30 13.39 21.59
CA PHE A 356 13.90 13.66 20.21
C PHE A 356 13.60 15.16 20.09
N GLY A 357 14.28 15.85 19.17
CA GLY A 357 14.27 17.31 19.09
C GLY A 357 12.89 17.92 18.73
N ARG A 358 12.76 19.24 18.91
CA ARG A 358 11.48 19.98 18.74
C ARG A 358 10.75 19.69 17.41
N TYR A 359 11.50 19.41 16.34
CA TYR A 359 10.96 19.01 15.03
C TYR A 359 10.10 17.74 15.09
N ALA A 360 10.55 16.69 15.79
CA ALA A 360 9.79 15.44 15.92
C ALA A 360 8.47 15.65 16.67
N HIS A 361 8.48 16.53 17.69
CA HIS A 361 7.29 16.85 18.47
C HIS A 361 6.31 17.78 17.73
N LYS A 362 6.79 18.59 16.77
CA LYS A 362 5.95 19.35 15.83
C LYS A 362 5.28 18.40 14.83
N LYS A 363 6.07 17.58 14.13
CA LYS A 363 5.56 16.62 13.14
C LYS A 363 4.48 15.70 13.73
N LYS A 364 4.71 15.16 14.93
CA LYS A 364 3.74 14.30 15.62
C LYS A 364 2.44 15.00 16.06
N LYS A 365 2.41 16.35 16.11
CA LYS A 365 1.18 17.13 16.34
C LYS A 365 0.49 17.51 15.01
N GLU A 366 1.22 17.49 13.90
CA GLU A 366 0.68 17.66 12.54
C GLU A 366 0.05 16.36 12.01
N GLU A 367 0.48 15.19 12.51
CA GLU A 367 -0.01 13.85 12.15
C GLU A 367 -1.35 13.45 12.84
N GLY A 368 -1.85 14.23 13.81
CA GLY A 368 -3.19 14.05 14.41
C GLY A 368 -3.40 12.80 15.30
N PRO A 369 -4.67 12.49 15.65
CA PRO A 369 -5.04 11.28 16.39
C PRO A 369 -5.11 10.05 15.48
N THR A 370 -4.47 8.95 15.89
CA THR A 370 -4.52 7.67 15.17
C THR A 370 -5.16 6.57 16.01
N ARG A 371 -5.77 5.56 15.37
CA ARG A 371 -6.36 4.39 16.05
C ARG A 371 -5.41 3.72 17.03
N GLN A 372 -4.12 3.60 16.68
CA GLN A 372 -3.11 3.02 17.57
C GLN A 372 -2.90 3.85 18.85
N VAL A 373 -2.93 5.18 18.77
CA VAL A 373 -2.84 6.06 19.95
C VAL A 373 -4.08 5.94 20.82
N ILE A 374 -5.28 5.96 20.23
CA ILE A 374 -6.55 5.83 20.94
C ILE A 374 -6.67 4.47 21.63
N GLU A 375 -6.36 3.36 20.94
CA GLU A 375 -6.29 2.04 21.55
C GLU A 375 -5.26 1.97 22.69
N SER A 376 -4.10 2.63 22.55
CA SER A 376 -3.07 2.67 23.60
C SER A 376 -3.54 3.47 24.82
N ALA A 377 -4.31 4.54 24.62
CA ALA A 377 -4.93 5.31 25.70
C ALA A 377 -5.95 4.46 26.47
N LEU A 378 -6.86 3.79 25.74
CA LEU A 378 -7.89 2.90 26.32
C LEU A 378 -7.31 1.68 27.06
N ARG A 379 -6.09 1.25 26.73
CA ARG A 379 -5.36 0.20 27.47
C ARG A 379 -4.53 0.73 28.65
N GLY A 380 -4.06 1.98 28.58
CA GLY A 380 -3.16 2.57 29.57
C GLY A 380 -3.85 3.32 30.71
N LEU A 381 -5.07 3.81 30.50
CA LEU A 381 -5.84 4.55 31.50
C LEU A 381 -6.75 3.60 32.31
N THR A 382 -6.90 3.86 33.62
CA THR A 382 -7.79 3.07 34.48
C THR A 382 -9.25 3.42 34.22
N SER A 383 -10.17 2.47 34.47
CA SER A 383 -11.62 2.68 34.27
C SER A 383 -12.16 3.90 35.04
N ARG A 384 -11.66 4.14 36.27
CA ARG A 384 -12.01 5.33 37.06
C ARG A 384 -11.53 6.63 36.40
N HIS A 385 -10.43 6.60 35.65
CA HIS A 385 -9.93 7.76 34.91
C HIS A 385 -10.76 8.00 33.65
N LEU A 386 -11.01 6.96 32.85
CA LEU A 386 -11.81 7.05 31.63
C LEU A 386 -13.23 7.58 31.92
N LYS A 387 -13.86 7.12 33.00
CA LYS A 387 -15.15 7.62 33.52
C LYS A 387 -15.19 9.11 33.92
N ARG A 388 -14.04 9.76 34.08
CA ARG A 388 -13.93 11.21 34.36
C ARG A 388 -13.75 12.03 33.07
N LEU A 389 -13.28 11.38 32.00
CA LEU A 389 -12.94 12.01 30.72
C LEU A 389 -14.04 11.84 29.67
N LEU A 390 -14.82 10.75 29.77
CA LEU A 390 -15.72 10.27 28.72
C LEU A 390 -17.09 9.89 29.30
N PRO A 391 -18.20 10.09 28.56
CA PRO A 391 -19.52 9.62 28.97
C PRO A 391 -19.55 8.09 29.18
N HIS A 392 -20.10 7.66 30.31
CA HIS A 392 -20.05 6.26 30.72
C HIS A 392 -21.34 5.81 31.43
N PRO A 393 -22.24 5.07 30.75
CA PRO A 393 -22.14 4.59 29.37
C PRO A 393 -22.16 5.74 28.34
N PRO A 394 -21.73 5.50 27.08
CA PRO A 394 -21.78 6.51 26.03
C PRO A 394 -23.18 7.08 25.81
N THR A 395 -23.26 8.40 25.64
CA THR A 395 -24.51 9.09 25.31
C THR A 395 -25.03 8.66 23.94
N MET A 396 -26.36 8.58 23.82
CA MET A 396 -27.05 8.49 22.54
C MET A 396 -26.80 9.77 21.73
N PRO A 397 -26.20 9.70 20.53
CA PRO A 397 -26.02 10.87 19.68
C PRO A 397 -27.32 11.27 18.98
N GLN A 398 -27.43 12.53 18.59
CA GLN A 398 -28.57 13.10 17.86
C GLN A 398 -28.52 12.75 16.37
N SER A 399 -27.32 12.75 15.78
CA SER A 399 -27.06 12.49 14.38
C SER A 399 -26.56 11.06 14.13
N GLY A 400 -26.58 10.62 12.87
CA GLY A 400 -25.91 9.40 12.40
C GLY A 400 -24.56 9.72 11.76
N SER A 401 -23.73 8.71 11.54
CA SER A 401 -22.48 8.89 10.79
C SER A 401 -22.75 9.31 9.34
N SER A 402 -21.85 10.11 8.78
CA SER A 402 -21.74 10.28 7.33
C SER A 402 -20.77 9.26 6.75
N TYR A 403 -20.77 9.12 5.43
CA TYR A 403 -19.75 8.38 4.67
C TYR A 403 -19.34 9.18 3.44
N SER A 404 -18.10 8.98 2.99
CA SER A 404 -17.65 9.33 1.65
C SER A 404 -17.18 8.08 0.91
N ILE A 405 -17.28 8.09 -0.41
CA ILE A 405 -16.86 7.01 -1.30
C ILE A 405 -15.55 7.42 -1.97
N GLU A 406 -14.58 6.52 -2.00
CA GLU A 406 -13.36 6.64 -2.78
C GLU A 406 -13.16 5.35 -3.59
N CYS A 407 -12.90 5.46 -4.89
CA CYS A 407 -12.62 4.31 -5.74
C CYS A 407 -11.22 4.43 -6.35
N LEU A 408 -10.45 3.36 -6.19
CA LEU A 408 -9.07 3.26 -6.66
C LEU A 408 -8.91 1.97 -7.46
N HIS A 409 -8.29 2.07 -8.63
CA HIS A 409 -7.79 0.91 -9.36
C HIS A 409 -6.27 0.80 -9.21
N GLU A 410 -5.75 -0.42 -9.01
CA GLU A 410 -4.32 -0.72 -8.99
C GLU A 410 -3.66 -0.24 -10.30
N PRO A 411 -2.43 0.29 -10.24
CA PRO A 411 -1.74 0.75 -11.44
C PRO A 411 -1.51 -0.35 -12.47
N VAL A 412 -1.80 -0.04 -13.74
CA VAL A 412 -1.49 -0.90 -14.89
C VAL A 412 -0.12 -0.50 -15.43
N PHE A 413 0.76 -1.47 -15.64
CA PHE A 413 2.09 -1.24 -16.19
C PHE A 413 2.10 -1.62 -17.67
N LEU A 414 2.37 -0.66 -18.54
CA LEU A 414 2.67 -0.89 -19.95
C LEU A 414 4.17 -0.76 -20.17
N ALA A 415 4.73 -1.54 -21.10
CA ALA A 415 6.14 -1.46 -21.49
C ALA A 415 6.28 -1.60 -23.00
N GLY A 416 7.36 -1.05 -23.55
CA GLY A 416 7.72 -1.18 -24.97
C GLY A 416 9.14 -0.69 -25.21
N ARG A 417 9.49 -0.46 -26.48
CA ARG A 417 10.70 0.26 -26.89
C ARG A 417 10.35 1.50 -27.68
N TYR A 418 11.02 2.61 -27.40
CA TYR A 418 10.87 3.84 -28.17
C TYR A 418 12.08 4.12 -29.07
N THR A 419 11.80 4.66 -30.25
CA THR A 419 12.74 5.44 -31.06
C THR A 419 12.44 6.92 -30.90
N LYS A 420 13.47 7.76 -31.03
CA LYS A 420 13.42 9.22 -30.95
C LYS A 420 14.16 9.76 -32.16
N HIS A 421 13.44 10.35 -33.10
CA HIS A 421 13.96 10.80 -34.39
C HIS A 421 14.41 12.27 -34.37
N SER A 422 13.88 13.06 -33.43
CA SER A 422 14.16 14.48 -33.25
C SER A 422 15.45 14.76 -32.47
N ARG A 423 16.13 15.86 -32.82
CA ARG A 423 17.25 16.45 -32.06
C ARG A 423 16.85 17.65 -31.19
N HIS A 424 15.56 17.96 -31.10
CA HIS A 424 15.04 19.10 -30.33
C HIS A 424 14.05 18.69 -29.23
N LEU A 425 13.81 17.38 -29.08
CA LEU A 425 12.90 16.80 -28.10
C LEU A 425 13.67 16.33 -26.85
N SER A 426 13.17 16.64 -25.65
CA SER A 426 13.69 16.07 -24.40
C SER A 426 13.10 14.67 -24.14
N GLN A 427 13.75 13.84 -23.33
CA GLN A 427 13.17 12.53 -22.98
C GLN A 427 11.98 12.67 -22.01
N THR A 428 12.10 13.56 -21.02
CA THR A 428 11.08 13.87 -20.00
C THR A 428 10.85 15.38 -20.00
N PRO A 429 9.69 15.91 -19.54
CA PRO A 429 9.37 17.33 -19.58
C PRO A 429 10.50 18.21 -19.05
N TRP A 430 11.07 19.07 -19.90
CA TRP A 430 12.17 19.94 -19.49
C TRP A 430 11.64 21.33 -19.11
N ILE A 431 11.42 21.52 -17.82
CA ILE A 431 11.01 22.79 -17.20
C ILE A 431 12.16 23.30 -16.33
N LEU A 432 12.48 24.60 -16.42
CA LEU A 432 13.41 25.30 -15.53
C LEU A 432 12.76 26.61 -15.09
N GLU A 433 12.71 26.86 -13.79
CA GLU A 433 12.16 28.12 -13.20
C GLU A 433 10.70 28.41 -13.62
N GLY A 434 9.94 27.35 -13.95
CA GLY A 434 8.57 27.43 -14.46
C GLY A 434 8.46 27.48 -15.99
N GLU A 435 9.55 27.85 -16.68
CA GLU A 435 9.57 27.90 -18.14
C GLU A 435 9.88 26.53 -18.78
N ARG A 436 9.00 26.07 -19.67
CA ARG A 436 9.22 24.92 -20.56
C ARG A 436 10.31 25.25 -21.59
N LYS A 437 11.31 24.38 -21.74
CA LYS A 437 12.51 24.57 -22.59
C LYS A 437 12.55 23.71 -23.86
N THR A 438 11.66 22.72 -23.97
CA THR A 438 11.33 22.00 -25.22
C THR A 438 9.80 21.88 -25.31
N GLU A 439 9.23 22.04 -26.50
CA GLU A 439 7.77 22.09 -26.71
C GLU A 439 7.02 20.86 -26.12
N SER A 440 7.64 19.70 -26.19
CA SER A 440 7.16 18.40 -25.68
C SER A 440 8.34 17.57 -25.16
N SER A 441 8.09 16.30 -24.83
CA SER A 441 9.08 15.28 -24.52
C SER A 441 8.65 13.88 -25.02
N VAL A 442 9.60 12.92 -25.04
CA VAL A 442 9.33 11.51 -25.39
C VAL A 442 8.27 10.91 -24.47
N GLU A 443 8.40 11.16 -23.16
CA GLU A 443 7.44 10.81 -22.12
C GLU A 443 6.03 11.32 -22.46
N GLU A 444 5.87 12.61 -22.78
CA GLU A 444 4.55 13.17 -23.10
C GLU A 444 3.91 12.53 -24.33
N HIS A 445 4.67 12.36 -25.43
CA HIS A 445 4.17 11.74 -26.65
C HIS A 445 3.74 10.27 -26.46
N ILE A 446 4.37 9.54 -25.54
CA ILE A 446 4.03 8.14 -25.24
C ILE A 446 2.90 8.06 -24.21
N CYS A 447 2.96 8.84 -23.13
CA CYS A 447 2.11 8.67 -21.96
C CYS A 447 0.77 9.40 -22.07
N GLN A 448 0.68 10.54 -22.75
CA GLN A 448 -0.60 11.24 -22.90
C GLN A 448 -1.66 10.39 -23.64
N PRO A 449 -1.37 9.74 -24.79
CA PRO A 449 -2.35 8.88 -25.46
C PRO A 449 -2.79 7.68 -24.61
N ILE A 450 -1.88 7.16 -23.78
CA ILE A 450 -2.16 6.09 -22.81
C ILE A 450 -3.11 6.60 -21.71
N GLN A 451 -2.83 7.76 -21.13
CA GLN A 451 -3.64 8.35 -20.07
C GLN A 451 -5.06 8.68 -20.56
N GLU A 452 -5.18 9.27 -21.76
CA GLU A 452 -6.46 9.58 -22.41
C GLU A 452 -7.29 8.32 -22.64
N THR A 453 -6.71 7.31 -23.32
CA THR A 453 -7.37 6.04 -23.66
C THR A 453 -7.87 5.30 -22.41
N LEU A 454 -7.08 5.30 -21.34
CA LEU A 454 -7.41 4.60 -20.10
C LEU A 454 -8.17 5.46 -19.09
N ARG A 455 -8.42 6.73 -19.44
CA ARG A 455 -9.04 7.75 -18.57
C ARG A 455 -8.42 7.77 -17.17
N ALA A 456 -7.09 7.64 -17.14
CA ALA A 456 -6.30 7.52 -15.92
C ALA A 456 -6.05 8.89 -15.28
N VAL A 457 -5.88 8.89 -13.95
CA VAL A 457 -5.70 10.14 -13.19
C VAL A 457 -4.33 10.76 -13.48
N ASP A 458 -3.29 9.93 -13.58
CA ASP A 458 -1.89 10.34 -13.71
C ASP A 458 -1.05 9.17 -14.30
N TYR A 459 0.22 9.39 -14.59
CA TYR A 459 1.17 8.35 -15.01
C TYR A 459 2.58 8.56 -14.45
N ARG A 460 3.43 7.54 -14.54
CA ARG A 460 4.88 7.67 -14.33
C ARG A 460 5.66 6.96 -15.44
N PHE A 461 6.52 7.70 -16.13
CA PHE A 461 7.42 7.14 -17.13
C PHE A 461 8.76 6.71 -16.49
N ALA A 462 9.29 5.57 -16.94
CA ALA A 462 10.64 5.12 -16.63
C ALA A 462 11.27 4.49 -17.87
N SER A 463 12.58 4.63 -18.06
CA SER A 463 13.28 4.06 -19.22
C SER A 463 14.68 3.57 -18.86
N SER A 464 15.21 2.68 -19.70
CA SER A 464 16.52 2.05 -19.46
C SER A 464 17.65 3.00 -19.84
N GLY A 465 17.93 3.95 -18.95
CA GLY A 465 18.83 5.08 -19.17
C GLY A 465 18.23 6.22 -20.00
N ARG A 466 19.07 7.19 -20.38
CA ARG A 466 18.67 8.43 -21.06
C ARG A 466 19.70 8.92 -22.07
N GLU A 467 19.22 9.65 -23.07
CA GLU A 467 19.99 10.45 -24.02
C GLU A 467 19.78 11.97 -23.84
N ASP A 468 20.71 12.77 -24.37
CA ASP A 468 20.57 14.23 -24.41
C ASP A 468 19.49 14.68 -25.42
N VAL A 469 19.11 15.96 -25.39
CA VAL A 469 18.08 16.54 -26.29
C VAL A 469 18.47 16.42 -27.77
N ASP A 470 19.74 16.66 -28.08
CA ASP A 470 20.35 16.64 -29.41
C ASP A 470 20.64 15.23 -29.95
N VAL A 471 20.47 14.19 -29.13
CA VAL A 471 20.79 12.80 -29.47
C VAL A 471 19.53 12.07 -29.92
N ARG A 472 19.61 11.31 -31.03
CA ARG A 472 18.52 10.42 -31.48
C ARG A 472 18.64 9.05 -30.82
N THR A 473 17.53 8.34 -30.70
CA THR A 473 17.48 6.92 -30.32
C THR A 473 16.86 6.15 -31.47
N LEU A 474 17.63 5.29 -32.11
CA LEU A 474 17.26 4.64 -33.36
C LEU A 474 17.27 3.11 -33.20
N GLY A 475 16.83 2.43 -34.26
CA GLY A 475 16.98 0.99 -34.43
C GLY A 475 17.93 0.64 -35.59
N LYS A 476 18.13 -0.66 -35.77
CA LYS A 476 18.99 -1.30 -36.77
C LYS A 476 18.73 -0.85 -38.22
N ASP A 477 17.47 -0.54 -38.53
CA ASP A 477 16.92 -0.36 -39.88
C ASP A 477 17.57 0.79 -40.69
N LEU A 478 18.25 1.73 -40.03
CA LEU A 478 18.88 2.89 -40.69
C LEU A 478 20.39 2.70 -40.97
N TYR A 479 21.03 1.65 -40.44
CA TYR A 479 22.49 1.47 -40.49
C TYR A 479 22.89 0.01 -40.75
N TYR A 480 22.54 -0.53 -41.93
CA TYR A 480 23.03 -1.85 -42.33
C TYR A 480 23.68 -1.90 -43.72
N THR A 481 25.01 -1.84 -43.69
CA THR A 481 25.84 -2.79 -44.46
C THR A 481 26.98 -3.22 -43.54
N LEU A 482 27.13 -4.54 -43.30
CA LEU A 482 28.22 -5.18 -42.53
C LEU A 482 28.33 -4.88 -41.01
N TRP A 483 27.54 -5.58 -40.19
CA TRP A 483 28.10 -6.29 -39.01
C TRP A 483 27.28 -7.53 -38.65
N PHE A 484 27.90 -8.54 -38.04
CA PHE A 484 27.30 -9.86 -37.85
C PHE A 484 26.59 -10.04 -36.49
N ALA A 485 25.52 -10.83 -36.50
CA ALA A 485 25.02 -11.68 -35.42
C ALA A 485 25.19 -11.21 -33.95
N PHE A 486 24.37 -10.23 -33.55
CA PHE A 486 23.65 -10.31 -32.26
C PHE A 486 22.18 -9.95 -32.49
N GLN A 487 21.32 -10.32 -31.54
CA GLN A 487 19.87 -10.13 -31.61
C GLN A 487 19.52 -8.72 -31.15
N PHE A 488 19.60 -7.77 -32.10
CA PHE A 488 19.64 -6.33 -31.83
C PHE A 488 18.26 -5.66 -31.78
N THR A 489 17.95 -5.10 -30.61
CA THR A 489 16.72 -4.36 -30.30
C THR A 489 16.63 -3.01 -31.01
N LEU A 490 15.44 -2.67 -31.51
CA LEU A 490 15.21 -1.51 -32.38
C LEU A 490 14.83 -0.19 -31.63
N GLY A 491 15.29 0.01 -30.39
CA GLY A 491 15.00 1.21 -29.59
C GLY A 491 15.33 1.08 -28.09
N ARG A 492 15.06 2.12 -27.29
CA ARG A 492 15.27 2.10 -25.83
C ARG A 492 14.04 1.54 -25.10
N PRO A 493 14.19 0.55 -24.21
CA PRO A 493 13.09 0.08 -23.35
C PRO A 493 12.52 1.14 -22.40
N PHE A 494 11.21 1.12 -22.22
CA PHE A 494 10.48 1.96 -21.26
C PHE A 494 9.34 1.21 -20.53
N VAL A 495 8.85 1.81 -19.45
CA VAL A 495 7.64 1.45 -18.69
C VAL A 495 6.82 2.71 -18.46
N VAL A 496 5.50 2.56 -18.50
CA VAL A 496 4.52 3.54 -18.01
C VAL A 496 3.72 2.88 -16.89
N GLU A 497 3.85 3.37 -15.66
CA GLU A 497 2.91 3.07 -14.57
C GLU A 497 1.70 3.99 -14.72
N VAL A 498 0.56 3.43 -15.15
CA VAL A 498 -0.70 4.17 -15.35
C VAL A 498 -1.47 4.19 -14.04
N LEU A 499 -1.72 5.37 -13.47
CA LEU A 499 -2.25 5.52 -12.11
C LEU A 499 -3.77 5.69 -12.10
N ASN A 500 -4.44 4.84 -11.30
CA ASN A 500 -5.90 4.80 -11.13
C ASN A 500 -6.68 4.84 -12.47
N PRO A 501 -6.42 3.91 -13.41
CA PRO A 501 -7.12 3.85 -14.69
C PRO A 501 -8.61 3.54 -14.51
N ARG A 502 -9.47 4.20 -15.30
CA ARG A 502 -10.92 3.93 -15.31
C ARG A 502 -11.30 2.91 -16.39
N LYS A 503 -10.51 2.80 -17.46
CA LYS A 503 -10.65 1.80 -18.53
C LYS A 503 -9.43 0.88 -18.55
N ASN A 504 -9.65 -0.40 -18.81
CA ASN A 504 -8.61 -1.42 -18.78
C ASN A 504 -8.06 -1.70 -20.18
N VAL A 505 -6.73 -1.73 -20.34
CA VAL A 505 -6.13 -2.58 -21.39
C VAL A 505 -6.27 -4.02 -20.92
N VAL A 506 -6.86 -4.90 -21.73
CA VAL A 506 -7.17 -6.29 -21.33
C VAL A 506 -6.55 -7.37 -22.21
N CYS A 507 -5.93 -6.99 -23.33
CA CYS A 507 -5.42 -7.92 -24.34
C CYS A 507 -4.34 -7.27 -25.22
N THR A 508 -3.67 -8.07 -26.05
CA THR A 508 -2.59 -7.66 -26.95
C THR A 508 -3.07 -6.70 -28.03
N GLU A 509 -4.28 -6.90 -28.54
CA GLU A 509 -4.88 -6.13 -29.62
C GLU A 509 -5.08 -4.66 -29.19
N ALA A 510 -5.59 -4.45 -27.98
CA ALA A 510 -5.71 -3.11 -27.39
C ALA A 510 -4.35 -2.44 -27.12
N CYS A 511 -3.26 -3.22 -26.93
CA CYS A 511 -1.91 -2.66 -26.87
C CYS A 511 -1.42 -2.23 -28.27
N LYS A 512 -1.75 -3.01 -29.31
CA LYS A 512 -1.41 -2.71 -30.71
C LYS A 512 -2.13 -1.46 -31.21
N GLU A 513 -3.44 -1.35 -30.98
CA GLU A 513 -4.23 -0.14 -31.31
C GLU A 513 -3.66 1.12 -30.64
N LEU A 514 -3.27 1.02 -29.37
CA LEU A 514 -2.68 2.11 -28.60
C LEU A 514 -1.27 2.49 -29.09
N GLN A 515 -0.48 1.50 -29.52
CA GLN A 515 0.83 1.71 -30.17
C GLN A 515 0.68 2.43 -31.52
N GLU A 516 -0.28 2.00 -32.34
CA GLU A 516 -0.59 2.62 -33.63
C GLU A 516 -1.09 4.06 -33.45
N GLU A 517 -1.88 4.34 -32.43
CA GLU A 517 -2.31 5.71 -32.08
C GLU A 517 -1.14 6.62 -31.65
N ILE A 518 -0.23 6.13 -30.80
CA ILE A 518 0.99 6.88 -30.42
C ILE A 518 1.82 7.20 -31.68
N ASN A 519 2.07 6.20 -32.53
CA ASN A 519 2.83 6.34 -33.78
C ASN A 519 2.15 7.23 -34.82
N ARG A 520 0.82 7.40 -34.75
CA ARG A 520 0.05 8.28 -35.64
C ARG A 520 0.09 9.74 -35.21
N ARG A 521 0.31 10.04 -33.93
CA ARG A 521 0.28 11.40 -33.36
C ARG A 521 1.55 12.22 -33.60
N THR A 522 2.70 11.58 -33.86
CA THR A 522 3.98 12.29 -34.03
C THR A 522 4.97 11.52 -34.90
N THR A 523 5.86 12.24 -35.59
CA THR A 523 7.04 11.67 -36.28
C THR A 523 8.31 11.72 -35.43
N ASP A 524 8.29 12.46 -34.31
CA ASP A 524 9.48 12.67 -33.48
C ASP A 524 9.81 11.46 -32.59
N VAL A 525 8.82 10.61 -32.34
CA VAL A 525 8.90 9.40 -31.50
C VAL A 525 8.20 8.25 -32.24
N GLY A 526 8.78 7.05 -32.19
CA GLY A 526 8.11 5.81 -32.56
C GLY A 526 8.09 4.84 -31.39
N VAL A 527 7.06 4.01 -31.27
CA VAL A 527 6.89 2.98 -30.26
C VAL A 527 6.66 1.62 -30.91
N ARG A 528 7.32 0.60 -30.37
CA ARG A 528 7.11 -0.82 -30.68
C ARG A 528 7.12 -1.66 -29.40
N ASP A 529 6.79 -2.94 -29.54
CA ASP A 529 6.73 -3.92 -28.45
C ASP A 529 5.75 -3.57 -27.31
N LEU A 530 4.76 -2.70 -27.55
CA LEU A 530 3.87 -2.21 -26.50
C LEU A 530 3.01 -3.35 -25.93
N GLN A 531 3.17 -3.63 -24.63
CA GLN A 531 2.54 -4.76 -23.95
C GLN A 531 2.27 -4.49 -22.47
N ILE A 532 1.28 -5.18 -21.89
CA ILE A 532 1.04 -5.17 -20.44
C ILE A 532 2.13 -6.01 -19.75
N VAL A 533 2.68 -5.49 -18.64
CA VAL A 533 3.72 -6.16 -17.85
C VAL A 533 3.40 -6.15 -16.35
N GLY A 534 4.12 -6.96 -15.58
CA GLY A 534 4.09 -6.90 -14.12
C GLY A 534 4.94 -5.75 -13.57
N ARG A 535 4.68 -5.35 -12.31
CA ARG A 535 5.45 -4.31 -11.59
C ARG A 535 6.95 -4.58 -11.53
N ASP A 536 7.36 -5.85 -11.62
CA ASP A 536 8.75 -6.32 -11.67
C ASP A 536 9.54 -5.81 -12.89
N ALA A 537 8.85 -5.38 -13.95
CA ALA A 537 9.43 -4.66 -15.09
C ALA A 537 10.33 -3.48 -14.69
N THR A 538 9.97 -2.79 -13.60
CA THR A 538 10.72 -1.64 -13.07
C THR A 538 12.14 -2.00 -12.62
N MET A 539 12.38 -3.24 -12.18
CA MET A 539 13.72 -3.72 -11.81
C MET A 539 14.56 -4.02 -13.06
N LYS A 540 13.95 -4.69 -14.06
CA LYS A 540 14.58 -5.05 -15.34
C LYS A 540 15.04 -3.83 -16.14
N LEU A 541 14.27 -2.72 -16.10
CA LEU A 541 14.70 -1.42 -16.65
C LEU A 541 16.02 -0.93 -16.03
N LYS A 542 16.14 -1.03 -14.70
CA LYS A 542 17.23 -0.50 -13.89
C LYS A 542 18.51 -1.32 -14.06
N GLU A 543 18.40 -2.65 -14.01
CA GLU A 543 19.47 -3.59 -14.40
C GLU A 543 19.96 -3.28 -15.82
N GLY A 544 19.02 -3.10 -16.76
CA GLY A 544 19.30 -2.68 -18.13
C GLY A 544 20.03 -1.34 -18.23
N GLU A 545 19.74 -0.37 -17.36
CA GLU A 545 20.44 0.92 -17.33
C GLU A 545 21.90 0.75 -16.90
N THR A 546 22.13 0.04 -15.78
CA THR A 546 23.42 0.01 -15.08
C THR A 546 24.42 -1.01 -15.63
N GLU A 547 23.97 -2.12 -16.22
CA GLU A 547 24.84 -3.23 -16.59
C GLU A 547 25.04 -3.38 -18.10
N LYS A 548 23.95 -3.35 -18.86
CA LYS A 548 23.98 -3.71 -20.28
C LYS A 548 24.74 -2.67 -21.12
N SER A 549 25.38 -3.12 -22.19
CA SER A 549 26.08 -2.27 -23.14
C SER A 549 25.12 -1.39 -23.95
N LYS A 550 25.64 -0.34 -24.57
CA LYS A 550 24.91 0.52 -25.52
C LYS A 550 25.79 0.77 -26.75
N SER A 551 25.16 0.84 -27.93
CA SER A 551 25.84 1.16 -29.18
C SER A 551 25.42 2.50 -29.73
N TYR A 552 26.36 3.14 -30.43
CA TYR A 552 26.23 4.52 -30.91
C TYR A 552 26.82 4.70 -32.31
N MET A 553 26.38 5.75 -32.99
CA MET A 553 27.06 6.34 -34.14
C MET A 553 27.24 7.84 -33.88
N ALA A 554 28.48 8.31 -33.96
CA ALA A 554 28.84 9.73 -33.83
C ALA A 554 29.38 10.27 -35.16
N LEU A 555 28.93 11.43 -35.62
CA LEU A 555 29.59 12.16 -36.71
C LEU A 555 30.67 13.07 -36.09
N VAL A 556 31.92 12.63 -36.21
CA VAL A 556 33.11 13.32 -35.69
C VAL A 556 33.66 14.26 -36.74
N ARG A 557 34.02 15.47 -36.32
CA ARG A 557 34.77 16.45 -37.09
C ARG A 557 36.14 16.65 -36.46
N VAL A 558 37.18 16.79 -37.27
CA VAL A 558 38.56 17.05 -36.83
C VAL A 558 39.09 18.39 -37.33
N ALA A 559 40.04 18.97 -36.60
CA ALA A 559 40.65 20.25 -36.92
C ALA A 559 41.71 20.17 -38.04
N SER A 560 42.31 19.00 -38.25
CA SER A 560 43.28 18.72 -39.32
C SER A 560 42.82 17.53 -40.18
N PRO A 561 43.15 17.47 -41.48
CA PRO A 561 42.84 16.33 -42.33
C PRO A 561 43.40 15.02 -41.79
N VAL A 562 42.60 13.94 -41.85
CA VAL A 562 43.00 12.59 -41.43
C VAL A 562 43.06 11.62 -42.60
N SER A 563 44.09 10.77 -42.62
CA SER A 563 44.27 9.73 -43.64
C SER A 563 43.41 8.50 -43.32
N GLN A 564 43.36 7.53 -44.24
CA GLN A 564 42.67 6.27 -43.95
C GLN A 564 43.46 5.42 -42.93
N GLU A 565 44.78 5.54 -42.91
CA GLU A 565 45.68 4.92 -41.95
C GLU A 565 45.51 5.50 -40.54
N ASP A 566 45.32 6.82 -40.41
CA ASP A 566 44.98 7.46 -39.12
C ASP A 566 43.64 6.90 -38.58
N LEU A 567 42.63 6.74 -39.44
CA LEU A 567 41.34 6.16 -39.06
C LEU A 567 41.44 4.67 -38.68
N GLN A 568 42.41 3.91 -39.19
CA GLN A 568 42.65 2.53 -38.71
C GLN A 568 43.12 2.50 -37.24
N LEU A 569 43.67 3.58 -36.68
CA LEU A 569 44.01 3.66 -35.24
C LEU A 569 42.77 3.64 -34.34
N LEU A 570 41.59 3.91 -34.89
CA LEU A 570 40.29 3.83 -34.21
C LEU A 570 39.52 2.55 -34.52
N ASN A 571 40.00 1.70 -35.43
CA ASN A 571 39.31 0.47 -35.83
C ASN A 571 39.81 -0.71 -34.97
N THR A 572 39.03 -1.11 -33.97
CA THR A 572 39.43 -2.17 -33.03
C THR A 572 38.24 -2.94 -32.45
N ASP A 573 38.39 -4.26 -32.41
CA ASP A 573 37.52 -5.20 -31.68
C ASP A 573 38.08 -5.53 -30.28
N GLN A 574 39.14 -4.84 -29.85
CA GLN A 574 39.73 -4.95 -28.50
C GLN A 574 39.22 -3.83 -27.59
N GLU A 575 39.00 -4.19 -26.33
CA GLU A 575 38.50 -3.29 -25.28
C GLU A 575 39.48 -2.14 -24.98
N VAL A 576 39.00 -0.90 -25.11
CA VAL A 576 39.73 0.32 -24.74
C VAL A 576 39.16 0.87 -23.44
N VAL A 577 39.97 0.83 -22.37
CA VAL A 577 39.61 1.34 -21.05
C VAL A 577 39.88 2.85 -20.96
N LEU A 578 38.82 3.63 -20.86
CA LEU A 578 38.81 5.08 -20.67
C LEU A 578 38.83 5.43 -19.17
N LYS A 579 39.51 6.51 -18.81
CA LYS A 579 39.42 7.17 -17.50
C LYS A 579 38.65 8.48 -17.67
N GLN A 580 37.36 8.45 -17.39
CA GLN A 580 36.46 9.60 -17.53
C GLN A 580 36.19 10.27 -16.18
N LYS A 581 36.54 11.55 -16.04
CA LYS A 581 36.00 12.39 -14.96
C LYS A 581 34.55 12.77 -15.28
N THR A 582 33.70 12.86 -14.26
CA THR A 582 32.32 13.37 -14.39
C THR A 582 32.31 14.66 -15.26
N PRO A 583 31.64 14.68 -16.44
CA PRO A 583 31.80 15.76 -17.43
C PRO A 583 31.46 17.15 -16.92
N ILE A 584 32.15 18.19 -17.43
CA ILE A 584 31.94 19.59 -17.01
C ILE A 584 30.45 19.96 -17.06
N ARG A 585 29.77 19.67 -18.18
CA ARG A 585 28.35 19.98 -18.40
C ARG A 585 27.37 19.33 -17.40
N VAL A 586 27.77 18.29 -16.67
CA VAL A 586 26.92 17.63 -15.64
C VAL A 586 27.42 17.82 -14.20
N LEU A 587 28.53 18.52 -13.95
CA LEU A 587 29.06 18.75 -12.59
C LEU A 587 28.06 19.46 -11.67
N HIS A 588 27.18 20.31 -12.21
CA HIS A 588 26.11 20.97 -11.47
C HIS A 588 25.01 20.02 -10.94
N ARG A 589 25.00 18.74 -11.35
CA ARG A 589 24.03 17.70 -10.93
C ARG A 589 24.67 16.39 -10.45
N ARG A 590 25.98 16.20 -10.65
CA ARG A 590 26.67 14.92 -10.36
C ARG A 590 28.01 15.20 -9.67
N PRO A 591 28.35 14.47 -8.58
CA PRO A 591 29.60 14.68 -7.87
C PRO A 591 30.82 14.40 -8.75
N LEU A 592 31.88 15.17 -8.54
CA LEU A 592 33.15 15.01 -9.24
C LEU A 592 33.81 13.68 -8.84
N ALA A 593 33.85 12.73 -9.77
CA ALA A 593 34.58 11.48 -9.63
C ALA A 593 35.17 11.06 -10.97
N THR A 594 36.34 10.41 -10.94
CA THR A 594 36.88 9.67 -12.08
C THR A 594 36.32 8.25 -12.05
N ARG A 595 35.94 7.71 -13.22
CA ARG A 595 35.48 6.32 -13.37
C ARG A 595 36.18 5.69 -14.56
N GLU A 596 36.52 4.42 -14.44
CA GLU A 596 36.95 3.63 -15.58
C GLU A 596 35.73 3.17 -16.39
N ARG A 597 35.84 3.21 -17.72
CA ARG A 597 34.75 2.96 -18.67
C ARG A 597 35.27 2.27 -19.92
N SER A 598 34.62 1.20 -20.34
CA SER A 598 35.06 0.42 -21.51
C SER A 598 34.36 0.84 -22.80
N VAL A 599 35.14 1.04 -23.86
CA VAL A 599 34.69 0.90 -25.25
C VAL A 599 35.07 -0.51 -25.68
N TYR A 600 34.09 -1.40 -25.89
CA TYR A 600 34.32 -2.81 -26.18
C TYR A 600 34.78 -3.04 -27.62
N SER A 601 34.23 -2.28 -28.56
CA SER A 601 34.68 -2.20 -29.94
C SER A 601 34.32 -0.85 -30.54
N MET A 602 35.09 -0.44 -31.55
CA MET A 602 34.84 0.79 -32.31
C MET A 602 35.37 0.69 -33.75
N SER A 603 34.70 1.37 -34.67
CA SER A 603 35.06 1.39 -36.10
C SER A 603 34.65 2.70 -36.78
N THR A 604 35.25 2.98 -37.94
CA THR A 604 35.12 4.26 -38.64
C THR A 604 34.69 4.13 -40.09
N GLU A 605 33.90 5.10 -40.56
CA GLU A 605 33.53 5.29 -41.97
C GLU A 605 33.88 6.73 -42.37
N ARG A 606 34.84 6.90 -43.28
CA ARG A 606 35.29 8.22 -43.77
C ARG A 606 34.18 8.89 -44.57
N VAL A 607 33.87 10.15 -44.27
CA VAL A 607 32.88 10.96 -45.02
C VAL A 607 33.61 11.92 -45.96
N ASP A 608 34.59 12.65 -45.44
CA ASP A 608 35.50 13.51 -46.19
C ASP A 608 36.86 13.61 -45.47
N ASP A 609 37.68 14.61 -45.79
CA ASP A 609 39.01 14.78 -45.19
C ASP A 609 38.98 15.23 -43.72
N LEU A 610 37.90 15.90 -43.30
CA LEU A 610 37.73 16.50 -41.96
C LEU A 610 36.58 15.89 -41.16
N ASN A 611 35.78 14.98 -41.75
CA ASN A 611 34.63 14.37 -41.09
C ASN A 611 34.59 12.84 -41.31
N PHE A 612 34.23 12.09 -40.27
CA PHE A 612 34.02 10.64 -40.31
C PHE A 612 32.93 10.19 -39.34
N LYS A 613 32.24 9.09 -39.63
CA LYS A 613 31.37 8.42 -38.66
C LYS A 613 32.22 7.52 -37.78
N LEU A 614 31.95 7.53 -36.48
CA LEU A 614 32.55 6.67 -35.47
C LEU A 614 31.44 5.81 -34.85
N PHE A 615 31.48 4.51 -35.12
CA PHE A 615 30.58 3.52 -34.53
C PHE A 615 31.21 2.95 -33.27
N LEU A 616 30.42 2.81 -32.21
CA LEU A 616 30.90 2.42 -30.87
C LEU A 616 30.00 1.35 -30.25
N CYS A 617 30.59 0.42 -29.50
CA CYS A 617 29.90 -0.38 -28.48
C CYS A 617 30.57 -0.13 -27.11
N THR A 618 29.81 0.28 -26.10
CA THR A 618 30.40 0.72 -24.82
C THR A 618 29.69 0.16 -23.59
N GLN A 619 30.38 0.18 -22.46
CA GLN A 619 29.83 -0.06 -21.13
C GLN A 619 28.73 0.97 -20.79
N ALA A 620 27.79 0.57 -19.94
CA ALA A 620 26.79 1.45 -19.35
C ALA A 620 27.40 2.72 -18.70
N GLY A 621 26.79 3.87 -18.97
CA GLY A 621 27.21 5.15 -18.41
C GLY A 621 28.59 5.63 -18.88
N THR A 622 29.00 5.25 -20.09
CA THR A 622 30.14 5.85 -20.81
C THR A 622 29.68 7.16 -21.48
N TYR A 623 30.44 8.24 -21.30
CA TYR A 623 30.11 9.56 -21.82
C TYR A 623 30.74 9.74 -23.21
N ILE A 624 29.92 9.56 -24.26
CA ILE A 624 30.38 9.45 -25.66
C ILE A 624 30.92 10.77 -26.21
N LYS A 625 30.23 11.89 -25.98
CA LYS A 625 30.67 13.22 -26.45
C LYS A 625 32.08 13.52 -25.91
N GLU A 626 32.25 13.29 -24.61
CA GLU A 626 33.48 13.49 -23.88
C GLU A 626 34.59 12.47 -24.20
N PHE A 627 34.27 11.33 -24.83
CA PHE A 627 35.26 10.44 -25.44
C PHE A 627 35.74 10.95 -26.81
N VAL A 628 34.90 11.69 -27.56
CA VAL A 628 35.34 12.35 -28.80
C VAL A 628 36.19 13.58 -28.47
N HIS A 629 35.62 14.58 -27.81
CA HIS A 629 36.27 15.89 -27.59
C HIS A 629 37.16 15.96 -26.33
N GLY A 630 37.36 14.83 -25.63
CA GLY A 630 38.26 14.69 -24.48
C GLY A 630 37.91 15.49 -23.22
N ASP A 631 36.87 16.33 -23.26
CA ASP A 631 36.43 17.25 -22.20
C ASP A 631 37.59 18.05 -21.57
N LEU A 632 38.39 18.72 -22.40
CA LEU A 632 39.62 19.45 -22.00
C LEU A 632 40.63 18.55 -21.26
N GLY A 633 40.83 17.33 -21.76
CA GLY A 633 41.73 16.32 -21.20
C GLY A 633 41.21 15.62 -19.94
N ARG A 634 39.91 15.75 -19.63
CA ARG A 634 39.23 15.10 -18.49
C ARG A 634 38.75 13.67 -18.79
N THR A 635 38.73 13.27 -20.06
CA THR A 635 38.64 11.88 -20.53
C THR A 635 39.95 11.49 -21.21
N GLN A 636 40.56 10.37 -20.80
CA GLN A 636 41.78 9.83 -21.43
C GLN A 636 41.76 8.29 -21.48
N PRO A 637 42.12 7.65 -22.61
CA PRO A 637 42.29 8.26 -23.94
C PRO A 637 40.97 8.86 -24.46
N ASN A 638 41.08 9.65 -25.52
CA ASN A 638 39.97 10.23 -26.28
C ASN A 638 40.35 10.27 -27.78
N VAL A 639 39.36 10.44 -28.66
CA VAL A 639 39.57 10.41 -30.12
C VAL A 639 40.65 11.38 -30.58
N GLY A 640 40.64 12.61 -30.06
CA GLY A 640 41.66 13.62 -30.42
C GLY A 640 43.08 13.22 -30.00
N THR A 641 43.27 12.61 -28.82
CA THR A 641 44.58 12.08 -28.39
C THR A 641 45.04 10.86 -29.18
N ILE A 642 44.13 10.08 -29.76
CA ILE A 642 44.46 8.93 -30.62
C ILE A 642 44.92 9.41 -32.01
N LEU A 643 44.13 10.30 -32.62
CA LEU A 643 44.40 10.87 -33.94
C LEU A 643 45.41 12.03 -33.94
N LYS A 644 45.83 12.51 -32.77
CA LYS A 644 46.77 13.65 -32.57
C LYS A 644 46.31 14.96 -33.22
N THR A 645 45.00 15.18 -33.26
CA THR A 645 44.35 16.40 -33.76
C THR A 645 43.14 16.70 -32.88
N ASP A 646 42.70 17.96 -32.79
CA ASP A 646 41.48 18.28 -32.05
C ASP A 646 40.26 17.68 -32.77
N ALA A 647 39.37 17.05 -32.01
CA ALA A 647 38.17 16.37 -32.51
C ALA A 647 36.94 16.85 -31.75
N ASP A 648 35.80 16.98 -32.44
CA ASP A 648 34.51 17.34 -31.84
C ASP A 648 33.36 16.55 -32.47
N ILE A 649 32.21 16.50 -31.78
CA ILE A 649 31.06 15.67 -32.11
C ILE A 649 29.89 16.51 -32.62
N THR A 650 29.64 16.43 -33.93
CA THR A 650 28.61 17.25 -34.60
C THR A 650 27.21 16.64 -34.51
N MET A 651 27.13 15.30 -34.42
CA MET A 651 25.90 14.54 -34.21
C MET A 651 26.20 13.25 -33.45
N LEU A 652 25.22 12.77 -32.69
CA LEU A 652 25.28 11.50 -31.97
C LEU A 652 23.91 10.81 -32.01
N ASP A 653 23.91 9.52 -32.30
CA ASP A 653 22.74 8.65 -32.25
C ASP A 653 23.04 7.44 -31.35
N VAL A 654 22.07 7.02 -30.53
CA VAL A 654 22.03 5.68 -29.94
C VAL A 654 21.49 4.74 -31.01
N THR A 655 22.24 3.70 -31.36
CA THR A 655 21.87 2.74 -32.42
C THR A 655 21.35 1.41 -31.88
N ALA A 656 21.69 1.06 -30.63
CA ALA A 656 21.09 -0.06 -29.90
C ALA A 656 21.24 0.11 -28.38
N VAL A 657 20.29 -0.42 -27.62
CA VAL A 657 20.33 -0.55 -26.15
C VAL A 657 20.16 -2.03 -25.83
N HIS A 658 21.26 -2.71 -25.46
CA HIS A 658 21.37 -4.18 -25.47
C HIS A 658 20.67 -4.87 -24.29
N VAL A 659 19.36 -4.65 -24.20
CA VAL A 659 18.46 -5.11 -23.14
C VAL A 659 17.34 -5.92 -23.81
N GLU A 660 17.36 -7.24 -23.60
CA GLU A 660 16.39 -8.21 -24.15
C GLU A 660 14.94 -7.93 -23.71
N TRP A 661 14.76 -7.20 -22.61
CA TRP A 661 13.46 -6.85 -22.04
C TRP A 661 12.99 -5.43 -22.48
N PRO A 662 11.69 -5.19 -22.77
CA PRO A 662 10.60 -6.17 -22.80
C PRO A 662 10.75 -7.17 -23.96
N PRO A 663 10.13 -8.36 -23.91
CA PRO A 663 10.13 -9.28 -25.05
C PRO A 663 9.71 -8.57 -26.33
N GLU A 664 10.45 -8.78 -27.42
CA GLU A 664 10.05 -8.32 -28.75
C GLU A 664 8.74 -9.03 -29.14
N LEU A 665 7.77 -8.26 -29.65
CA LEU A 665 6.51 -8.84 -30.11
C LEU A 665 6.63 -9.33 -31.56
N PRO A 666 5.87 -10.36 -31.98
CA PRO A 666 5.73 -10.69 -33.38
C PRO A 666 5.25 -9.48 -34.18
N VAL A 667 5.86 -9.23 -35.33
CA VAL A 667 5.26 -8.40 -36.37
C VAL A 667 4.27 -9.30 -37.10
N ASP A 668 3.01 -8.87 -37.20
CA ASP A 668 2.04 -9.54 -38.08
C ASP A 668 2.43 -9.26 -39.54
N ASP A 669 2.55 -10.31 -40.36
CA ASP A 669 2.90 -10.27 -41.80
C ASP A 669 1.80 -9.63 -42.68
#